data_AF-A0A847B315-F1
#
_entry.id   AF-A0A847B315-F1
#
_cell.length_a   1.000
_cell.length_b   1.000
_cell.length_c   1.000
_cell.angle_alpha   90.00
_cell.angle_beta   90.00
_cell.angle_gamma   90.00
#
_symmetry.space_group_name_H-M   'P 1'
#
loop_
_entity.id
_entity.type
_entity.pdbx_description
1 polymer ?
#
loop_
_entity_poly.entity_id
_entity_poly.type
_entity_poly.pdbx_seq_one_letter_code
_entity_poly.pdbx_strand_id
1 'polypeptide(L)'
;MKKRTTLTIYLVSSIAIGTATAVGLSYASYVYNSRYETPVEFNSGVLSEYFESGDGTSSNPYSIRYPDQLRNLQKLNVLGVFSENTHFKLDDNIPAAGMDWDSTHLFPIGSEDYPFYSQFNGNGKRINNLLVTGSQTNDIGMFGYVAMGSRIENYLLSSPTIYVTAENNPSALASTNPFAEIFANSSNNLAATLGLNLTQKSGATPAYFTTTKASLTGGGATYSIYYKSTNESLLKYQNNRWEVQVPVGGEQGKFYPVQLSARIYGVYQNKIISYTLERWHINVTYDGNVNIADPNNDINVGYWKTLHAVSTEGVGPHKTYVGFFIGHLDGEAFFLGLYGGTSSTDTNSKLIVQGRPVSSFSTLIGRTVNDNLKDDANGTFASRDFDFDYIIDPTNPIDDSENFLLPDEPTSSDDVNDYMKEMNDRSRNISSYYSLTSAELDYMRFYPSLSNASTTYLTGQFDQDNNEISITQNALSLDNKPLSAHVFNYQPWYYFGLEEQNNFFLRNGIWMYLSAPSATGWGGFFSRKSNRYEARIKVTYVASGNQGNYFQFLYNGWNPSAAGIPLFSDHVSFAHWRNLTTLTDDANQPIYNPFAYPIIQLDENDDPIVDRVVEHEIAFELNLEKVSFSTDYHLMLAMGVGSALDGSDSDWTVNSSNQYFFSNEKFSQVGEFTCRILKLDLFFTSLEGQYSRQMTNVDYLYSIPTYASGTWSNWNKPSETRVYFDVGTGILSPGTTATYRFYRSGGALWTVSRVYGYHSIPSGSGWDLKNTYGYTQAVLGNG
;
A
#
# COMPACT_ATOMS: atom_id res chain seq x y z
N MET A 1 53.69 -12.76 -52.75
CA MET A 1 52.51 -11.98 -52.32
C MET A 1 51.25 -12.82 -52.15
N LYS A 2 50.77 -13.58 -53.16
CA LYS A 2 49.49 -14.35 -53.08
C LYS A 2 49.29 -15.24 -51.84
N LYS A 3 50.30 -16.01 -51.40
CA LYS A 3 50.18 -16.89 -50.21
C LYS A 3 49.94 -16.15 -48.88
N ARG A 4 50.45 -14.92 -48.73
CA ARG A 4 50.24 -14.12 -47.50
C ARG A 4 48.81 -13.57 -47.44
N THR A 5 48.28 -13.10 -48.58
CA THR A 5 46.92 -12.58 -48.68
C THR A 5 45.87 -13.66 -48.39
N THR A 6 46.07 -14.88 -48.91
CA THR A 6 45.18 -16.01 -48.64
C THR A 6 45.19 -16.44 -47.16
N LEU A 7 46.38 -16.46 -46.52
CA LEU A 7 46.50 -16.79 -45.10
C LEU A 7 45.82 -15.73 -44.22
N THR A 8 45.96 -14.44 -44.55
CA THR A 8 45.29 -13.34 -43.84
C THR A 8 43.77 -13.42 -43.99
N ILE A 9 43.25 -13.75 -45.17
CA ILE A 9 41.81 -13.95 -45.39
C ILE A 9 41.28 -15.11 -44.54
N TYR A 10 41.95 -16.27 -44.54
CA TYR A 10 41.53 -17.38 -43.67
C TYR A 10 41.59 -17.04 -42.18
N LEU A 11 42.60 -16.28 -41.74
CA LEU A 11 42.72 -15.86 -40.34
C LEU A 11 41.57 -14.92 -39.95
N VAL A 12 41.29 -13.90 -40.76
CA VAL A 12 40.21 -12.93 -40.53
C VAL A 12 38.85 -13.61 -40.58
N SER A 13 38.61 -14.51 -41.54
CA SER A 13 37.39 -15.31 -41.60
C SER A 13 37.24 -16.23 -40.40
N SER A 14 38.31 -16.87 -39.92
CA SER A 14 38.24 -17.74 -38.74
C SER A 14 37.95 -16.97 -37.45
N ILE A 15 38.49 -15.75 -37.32
CA ILE A 15 38.20 -14.85 -36.20
C ILE A 15 36.75 -14.38 -36.26
N ALA A 16 36.26 -13.95 -37.43
CA ALA A 16 34.88 -13.50 -37.60
C ALA A 16 33.85 -14.61 -37.31
N ILE A 17 34.11 -15.84 -37.77
CA ILE A 17 33.27 -17.01 -37.48
C ILE A 17 33.34 -17.36 -35.99
N GLY A 18 34.54 -17.35 -35.39
CA GLY A 18 34.73 -17.60 -33.95
C GLY A 18 33.97 -16.60 -33.08
N THR A 19 34.03 -15.31 -33.40
CA THR A 19 33.28 -14.26 -32.67
C THR A 19 31.77 -14.39 -32.84
N ALA A 20 31.28 -14.67 -34.05
CA ALA A 20 29.84 -14.84 -34.29
C ALA A 20 29.29 -16.06 -33.54
N THR A 21 30.06 -17.16 -33.48
CA THR A 21 29.67 -18.37 -32.76
C THR A 21 29.67 -18.14 -31.24
N ALA A 22 30.66 -17.42 -30.71
CA ALA A 22 30.71 -17.06 -29.30
C ALA A 22 29.55 -16.14 -28.89
N VAL A 23 29.25 -15.10 -29.69
CA VAL A 23 28.11 -14.21 -29.46
C VAL A 23 26.79 -14.99 -29.52
N GLY A 24 26.63 -15.90 -30.50
CA GLY A 24 25.45 -16.75 -30.60
C GLY A 24 25.26 -17.69 -29.41
N LEU A 25 26.33 -18.32 -28.92
CA LEU A 25 26.29 -19.17 -27.73
C LEU A 25 26.02 -18.36 -26.46
N SER A 26 26.67 -17.21 -26.29
CA SER A 26 26.43 -16.30 -25.16
C SER A 26 25.01 -15.77 -25.14
N TYR A 27 24.45 -15.40 -26.29
CA TYR A 27 23.06 -14.97 -26.42
C TYR A 27 22.08 -16.12 -26.15
N ALA A 28 22.34 -17.32 -26.67
CA ALA A 28 21.51 -18.49 -26.38
C ALA A 28 21.56 -18.88 -24.90
N SER A 29 22.72 -18.79 -24.24
CA SER A 29 22.86 -18.98 -22.80
C SER A 29 22.18 -17.87 -21.99
N TYR A 30 22.22 -16.62 -22.45
CA TYR A 30 21.51 -15.51 -21.84
C TYR A 30 20.00 -15.72 -21.89
N VAL A 31 19.44 -16.03 -23.07
CA VAL A 31 18.01 -16.33 -23.26
C VAL A 31 17.59 -17.60 -22.47
N TYR A 32 18.48 -18.59 -22.39
CA TYR A 32 18.25 -19.80 -21.59
C TYR A 32 18.20 -19.51 -20.09
N ASN A 33 18.98 -18.56 -19.58
CA ASN A 33 18.97 -18.19 -18.16
C ASN A 33 17.85 -17.19 -17.84
N SER A 34 17.61 -16.19 -18.69
CA SER A 34 16.61 -15.14 -18.47
C SER A 34 15.20 -15.71 -18.32
N ARG A 35 14.89 -16.82 -18.99
CA ARG A 35 13.60 -17.51 -18.84
C ARG A 35 13.28 -18.07 -17.47
N TYR A 36 14.28 -18.26 -16.63
CA TYR A 36 14.10 -18.67 -15.25
C TYR A 36 13.99 -17.46 -14.30
N GLU A 37 14.45 -16.29 -14.72
CA GLU A 37 14.32 -15.04 -13.97
C GLU A 37 12.96 -14.37 -14.23
N THR A 38 12.44 -14.44 -15.46
CA THR A 38 11.14 -13.88 -15.86
C THR A 38 10.14 -14.95 -16.35
N PRO A 39 9.83 -15.98 -15.54
CA PRO A 39 9.04 -17.14 -15.98
C PRO A 39 7.65 -16.79 -16.56
N VAL A 40 7.03 -15.69 -16.10
CA VAL A 40 5.73 -15.21 -16.59
C VAL A 40 5.78 -14.83 -18.08
N GLU A 41 6.83 -14.12 -18.50
CA GLU A 41 6.98 -13.66 -19.89
C GLU A 41 7.04 -14.85 -20.85
N PHE A 42 7.76 -15.90 -20.45
CA PHE A 42 7.92 -17.12 -21.23
C PHE A 42 6.68 -18.02 -21.21
N ASN A 43 5.91 -17.97 -20.13
CA ASN A 43 4.71 -18.77 -19.98
C ASN A 43 3.45 -18.09 -20.55
N SER A 44 3.49 -16.78 -20.82
CA SER A 44 2.35 -15.91 -21.15
C SER A 44 1.35 -16.54 -22.14
N GLY A 45 1.82 -17.00 -23.31
CA GLY A 45 0.97 -17.63 -24.32
C GLY A 45 0.24 -18.87 -23.80
N VAL A 46 0.91 -19.73 -23.03
CA VAL A 46 0.31 -20.95 -22.46
C VAL A 46 -0.60 -20.65 -21.28
N LEU A 47 -0.30 -19.63 -20.49
CA LEU A 47 -1.10 -19.27 -19.31
C LEU A 47 -2.42 -18.59 -19.70
N SER A 48 -2.44 -17.82 -20.79
CA SER A 48 -3.64 -17.15 -21.28
C SER A 48 -4.82 -18.11 -21.53
N GLU A 49 -4.55 -19.35 -21.96
CA GLU A 49 -5.56 -20.38 -22.21
C GLU A 49 -6.32 -20.83 -20.95
N TYR A 50 -5.80 -20.53 -19.76
CA TYR A 50 -6.43 -20.88 -18.48
C TYR A 50 -7.40 -19.80 -17.96
N PHE A 51 -7.48 -18.67 -18.65
CA PHE A 51 -8.24 -17.48 -18.28
C PHE A 51 -9.16 -17.07 -19.43
N GLU A 52 -10.00 -16.05 -19.20
CA GLU A 52 -10.90 -15.54 -20.25
C GLU A 52 -10.10 -14.81 -21.34
N SER A 53 -9.10 -14.04 -20.90
CA SER A 53 -8.20 -13.26 -21.74
C SER A 53 -7.01 -12.78 -20.91
N GLY A 54 -6.09 -12.04 -21.54
CA GLY A 54 -4.98 -11.37 -20.89
C GLY A 54 -3.67 -12.15 -20.94
N ASP A 55 -2.57 -11.43 -20.70
CA ASP A 55 -1.21 -11.97 -20.63
C ASP A 55 -0.57 -11.81 -19.24
N GLY A 56 -1.30 -11.18 -18.31
CA GLY A 56 -0.88 -11.01 -16.92
C GLY A 56 -0.03 -9.76 -16.68
N THR A 57 0.17 -8.90 -17.69
CA THR A 57 0.75 -7.56 -17.49
C THR A 57 -0.25 -6.63 -16.81
N SER A 58 0.23 -5.50 -16.26
CA SER A 58 -0.66 -4.50 -15.64
C SER A 58 -1.67 -3.90 -16.63
N SER A 59 -1.26 -3.70 -17.88
CA SER A 59 -2.12 -3.20 -18.97
C SER A 59 -3.09 -4.25 -19.51
N ASN A 60 -2.76 -5.54 -19.37
CA ASN A 60 -3.55 -6.64 -19.90
C ASN A 60 -3.62 -7.83 -18.91
N PRO A 61 -4.23 -7.61 -17.73
CA PRO A 61 -4.28 -8.61 -16.66
C PRO A 61 -5.04 -9.86 -17.09
N TYR A 62 -4.69 -11.01 -16.51
CA TYR A 62 -5.46 -12.24 -16.71
C TYR A 62 -6.89 -12.06 -16.20
N SER A 63 -7.87 -12.18 -17.10
CA SER A 63 -9.28 -11.94 -16.81
C SER A 63 -9.98 -13.22 -16.34
N ILE A 64 -10.71 -13.15 -15.23
CA ILE A 64 -11.38 -14.29 -14.60
C ILE A 64 -12.89 -14.03 -14.59
N ARG A 65 -13.63 -14.82 -15.38
CA ARG A 65 -15.08 -14.75 -15.54
C ARG A 65 -15.81 -15.92 -14.89
N TYR A 66 -15.17 -17.08 -14.79
CA TYR A 66 -15.80 -18.33 -14.35
C TYR A 66 -15.07 -18.98 -13.17
N PRO A 67 -15.78 -19.77 -12.33
CA PRO A 67 -15.17 -20.49 -11.20
C PRO A 67 -13.96 -21.36 -11.57
N ASP A 68 -13.98 -22.01 -12.73
CA ASP A 68 -12.86 -22.83 -13.21
C ASP A 68 -11.57 -22.02 -13.46
N GLN A 69 -11.69 -20.78 -13.94
CA GLN A 69 -10.54 -19.91 -14.18
C GLN A 69 -9.93 -19.45 -12.84
N LEU A 70 -10.74 -19.22 -11.81
CA LEU A 70 -10.24 -18.96 -10.46
C LEU A 70 -9.55 -20.19 -9.85
N ARG A 71 -10.08 -21.40 -10.10
CA ARG A 71 -9.39 -22.66 -9.74
C ARG A 71 -8.10 -22.86 -10.54
N ASN A 72 -8.03 -22.38 -11.79
CA ASN A 72 -6.78 -22.40 -12.55
C ASN A 72 -5.74 -21.47 -11.94
N LEU A 73 -6.12 -20.26 -11.50
CA LEU A 73 -5.25 -19.37 -10.75
C LEU A 73 -4.65 -20.10 -9.53
N GLN A 74 -5.49 -20.75 -8.73
CA GLN A 74 -5.04 -21.54 -7.58
C GLN A 74 -3.98 -22.59 -7.97
N LYS A 75 -4.26 -23.42 -8.98
CA LYS A 75 -3.37 -24.49 -9.43
C LYS A 75 -2.06 -23.95 -10.00
N LEU A 76 -2.14 -22.89 -10.80
CA LEU A 76 -0.98 -22.26 -11.42
C LEU A 76 -0.10 -21.54 -10.39
N ASN A 77 -0.71 -20.95 -9.34
CA ASN A 77 0.02 -20.38 -8.22
C ASN A 77 0.88 -21.44 -7.50
N VAL A 78 0.33 -22.64 -7.28
CA VAL A 78 1.09 -23.79 -6.72
C VAL A 78 2.28 -24.18 -7.60
N LEU A 79 2.15 -24.07 -8.93
CA LEU A 79 3.25 -24.33 -9.85
C LEU A 79 4.33 -23.23 -9.83
N GLY A 80 4.12 -22.12 -9.11
CA GLY A 80 5.11 -21.05 -9.02
C GLY A 80 5.40 -20.38 -10.37
N VAL A 81 4.40 -20.32 -11.26
CA VAL A 81 4.55 -19.73 -12.61
C VAL A 81 4.35 -18.21 -12.61
N PHE A 82 3.80 -17.66 -11.53
CA PHE A 82 3.50 -16.24 -11.37
C PHE A 82 4.55 -15.51 -10.53
N SER A 83 4.54 -14.18 -10.62
CA SER A 83 5.45 -13.29 -9.90
C SER A 83 4.69 -12.10 -9.33
N GLU A 84 5.40 -11.21 -8.64
CA GLU A 84 4.86 -9.94 -8.14
C GLU A 84 4.35 -9.00 -9.23
N ASN A 85 4.86 -9.15 -10.46
CA ASN A 85 4.46 -8.34 -11.60
C ASN A 85 3.27 -8.95 -12.38
N THR A 86 2.73 -10.08 -11.93
CA THR A 86 1.56 -10.69 -12.57
C THR A 86 0.29 -10.05 -12.05
N HIS A 87 -0.63 -9.69 -12.96
CA HIS A 87 -1.89 -9.02 -12.64
C HIS A 87 -3.09 -9.87 -13.05
N PHE A 88 -4.09 -9.93 -12.19
CA PHE A 88 -5.36 -10.61 -12.38
C PHE A 88 -6.50 -9.61 -12.20
N LYS A 89 -7.57 -9.77 -12.99
CA LYS A 89 -8.82 -9.06 -12.76
C LYS A 89 -10.04 -9.97 -12.82
N LEU A 90 -11.09 -9.64 -12.08
CA LEU A 90 -12.42 -10.19 -12.36
C LEU A 90 -13.00 -9.54 -13.62
N ASP A 91 -13.55 -10.37 -14.50
CA ASP A 91 -13.96 -9.97 -15.85
C ASP A 91 -15.10 -8.93 -15.85
N ASP A 92 -15.02 -7.99 -16.78
CA ASP A 92 -16.00 -6.92 -16.94
C ASP A 92 -17.42 -7.44 -17.20
N ASN A 93 -17.54 -8.62 -17.84
CA ASN A 93 -18.81 -9.25 -18.20
C ASN A 93 -19.43 -10.09 -17.08
N ILE A 94 -18.84 -10.12 -15.88
CA ILE A 94 -19.53 -10.66 -14.71
C ILE A 94 -20.75 -9.77 -14.42
N PRO A 95 -21.97 -10.33 -14.34
CA PRO A 95 -23.18 -9.53 -14.15
C PRO A 95 -23.17 -8.83 -12.79
N ALA A 96 -23.94 -7.76 -12.62
CA ALA A 96 -24.12 -7.09 -11.33
C ALA A 96 -24.68 -8.03 -10.24
N ALA A 97 -25.38 -9.09 -10.64
CA ALA A 97 -25.81 -10.18 -9.77
C ALA A 97 -24.63 -10.98 -9.15
N GLY A 98 -23.42 -10.83 -9.67
CA GLY A 98 -22.21 -11.54 -9.25
C GLY A 98 -21.95 -12.81 -10.07
N MET A 99 -20.74 -13.34 -9.92
CA MET A 99 -20.36 -14.67 -10.38
C MET A 99 -20.90 -15.69 -9.38
N ASP A 100 -21.81 -16.55 -9.82
CA ASP A 100 -22.27 -17.66 -8.99
C ASP A 100 -21.22 -18.76 -8.95
N TRP A 101 -20.80 -19.12 -7.73
CA TRP A 101 -19.93 -20.26 -7.51
C TRP A 101 -20.68 -21.57 -7.74
N ASP A 102 -19.98 -22.54 -8.29
CA ASP A 102 -20.53 -23.90 -8.46
C ASP A 102 -20.40 -24.73 -7.18
N SER A 103 -20.67 -26.03 -7.26
CA SER A 103 -20.57 -26.94 -6.10
C SER A 103 -19.15 -27.45 -5.84
N THR A 104 -18.15 -27.03 -6.63
CA THR A 104 -16.77 -27.51 -6.52
C THR A 104 -15.98 -26.62 -5.57
N HIS A 105 -15.27 -27.24 -4.62
CA HIS A 105 -14.46 -26.48 -3.67
C HIS A 105 -13.27 -25.81 -4.35
N LEU A 106 -12.99 -24.58 -3.95
CA LEU A 106 -11.72 -23.89 -4.14
C LEU A 106 -10.77 -24.34 -3.02
N PHE A 107 -9.55 -24.73 -3.37
CA PHE A 107 -8.44 -24.73 -2.41
C PHE A 107 -7.94 -23.29 -2.23
N PRO A 108 -7.47 -22.88 -1.05
CA PRO A 108 -6.98 -21.52 -0.87
C PRO A 108 -5.93 -21.12 -1.92
N ILE A 109 -6.08 -19.92 -2.49
CA ILE A 109 -5.09 -19.36 -3.41
C ILE A 109 -3.90 -18.89 -2.59
N GLY A 110 -2.79 -19.60 -2.72
CA GLY A 110 -1.59 -19.35 -1.92
C GLY A 110 -1.55 -20.17 -0.62
N SER A 111 -0.35 -20.54 -0.21
CA SER A 111 -0.04 -21.25 1.04
C SER A 111 1.34 -20.83 1.56
N GLU A 112 1.73 -21.27 2.76
CA GLU A 112 3.08 -21.07 3.30
C GLU A 112 4.19 -21.49 2.31
N ASP A 113 4.04 -22.68 1.71
CA ASP A 113 4.96 -23.23 0.70
C ASP A 113 4.91 -22.43 -0.63
N TYR A 114 3.73 -22.00 -1.04
CA TYR A 114 3.48 -21.30 -2.31
C TYR A 114 2.64 -20.04 -2.11
N PRO A 115 3.21 -18.95 -1.55
CA PRO A 115 2.44 -17.75 -1.31
C PRO A 115 1.90 -17.15 -2.61
N PHE A 116 0.78 -16.46 -2.54
CA PHE A 116 0.33 -15.60 -3.64
C PHE A 116 1.18 -14.34 -3.63
N TYR A 117 1.93 -14.10 -4.72
CA TYR A 117 2.83 -12.95 -4.87
C TYR A 117 2.25 -11.82 -5.74
N SER A 118 1.14 -12.07 -6.44
CA SER A 118 0.68 -11.28 -7.57
C SER A 118 -0.30 -10.15 -7.19
N GLN A 119 -0.78 -9.41 -8.18
CA GLN A 119 -1.79 -8.35 -8.02
C GLN A 119 -3.17 -8.89 -8.45
N PHE A 120 -4.20 -8.77 -7.62
CA PHE A 120 -5.57 -9.20 -7.90
C PHE A 120 -6.54 -8.03 -7.70
N ASN A 121 -7.16 -7.59 -8.79
CA ASN A 121 -8.20 -6.56 -8.76
C ASN A 121 -9.57 -7.17 -9.06
N GLY A 122 -10.44 -7.13 -8.07
CA GLY A 122 -11.80 -7.60 -8.11
C GLY A 122 -12.75 -6.83 -9.03
N ASN A 123 -12.32 -5.67 -9.54
CA ASN A 123 -13.02 -4.85 -10.51
C ASN A 123 -14.49 -4.55 -10.13
N GLY A 124 -14.73 -4.36 -8.83
CA GLY A 124 -16.06 -4.12 -8.28
C GLY A 124 -17.01 -5.31 -8.29
N LYS A 125 -16.54 -6.48 -8.74
CA LYS A 125 -17.37 -7.65 -8.96
C LYS A 125 -17.61 -8.39 -7.65
N ARG A 126 -18.60 -9.27 -7.71
CA ARG A 126 -19.04 -10.09 -6.58
C ARG A 126 -18.92 -11.56 -6.93
N ILE A 127 -18.51 -12.37 -5.97
CA ILE A 127 -18.55 -13.84 -6.05
C ILE A 127 -19.58 -14.33 -5.02
N ASN A 128 -20.59 -15.08 -5.47
CA ASN A 128 -21.66 -15.60 -4.63
C ASN A 128 -21.39 -17.05 -4.26
N ASN A 129 -21.69 -17.43 -3.02
CA ASN A 129 -21.71 -18.81 -2.52
C ASN A 129 -20.36 -19.54 -2.66
N LEU A 130 -19.23 -18.80 -2.65
CA LEU A 130 -17.90 -19.36 -2.74
C LEU A 130 -17.70 -20.48 -1.71
N LEU A 131 -17.24 -21.65 -2.16
CA LEU A 131 -16.92 -22.79 -1.31
C LEU A 131 -15.41 -22.97 -1.24
N VAL A 132 -14.81 -22.78 -0.08
CA VAL A 132 -13.37 -23.00 0.15
C VAL A 132 -13.15 -24.19 1.06
N THR A 133 -12.19 -25.06 0.75
CA THR A 133 -11.73 -26.12 1.65
C THR A 133 -10.26 -25.96 2.01
N GLY A 134 -9.97 -25.74 3.28
CA GLY A 134 -8.62 -25.58 3.80
C GLY A 134 -7.85 -26.88 4.01
N SER A 135 -8.31 -28.01 3.46
CA SER A 135 -7.78 -29.35 3.76
C SER A 135 -6.31 -29.63 3.42
N GLN A 136 -5.57 -28.66 2.92
CA GLN A 136 -4.19 -28.82 2.44
C GLN A 136 -3.23 -27.73 2.92
N THR A 137 -3.70 -26.81 3.78
CA THR A 137 -2.91 -25.65 4.22
C THR A 137 -3.32 -25.23 5.62
N ASN A 138 -2.42 -24.54 6.30
CA ASN A 138 -2.68 -23.86 7.56
C ASN A 138 -3.23 -22.44 7.35
N ASP A 139 -3.03 -21.85 6.17
CA ASP A 139 -3.57 -20.54 5.82
C ASP A 139 -4.84 -20.68 4.98
N ILE A 140 -6.00 -20.30 5.53
CA ILE A 140 -7.30 -20.65 4.96
C ILE A 140 -8.17 -19.40 4.75
N GLY A 141 -8.53 -19.17 3.50
CA GLY A 141 -9.47 -18.18 2.99
C GLY A 141 -9.63 -18.36 1.48
N MET A 142 -10.33 -17.46 0.77
CA MET A 142 -10.27 -17.45 -0.70
C MET A 142 -8.79 -17.40 -1.15
N PHE A 143 -8.03 -16.52 -0.51
CA PHE A 143 -6.58 -16.56 -0.48
C PHE A 143 -6.11 -17.20 0.82
N GLY A 144 -5.19 -18.16 0.73
CA GLY A 144 -4.55 -18.73 1.91
C GLY A 144 -3.53 -17.73 2.44
N TYR A 145 -2.40 -17.61 1.76
CA TYR A 145 -1.33 -16.69 2.14
C TYR A 145 -1.02 -15.68 1.02
N VAL A 146 -1.13 -14.40 1.35
CA VAL A 146 -0.77 -13.26 0.49
C VAL A 146 0.57 -12.69 0.96
N ALA A 147 1.60 -12.80 0.13
CA ALA A 147 2.96 -12.40 0.49
C ALA A 147 3.20 -10.89 0.39
N MET A 148 4.26 -10.42 1.04
CA MET A 148 4.77 -9.05 0.89
C MET A 148 4.92 -8.65 -0.59
N GLY A 149 4.45 -7.44 -0.93
CA GLY A 149 4.48 -6.90 -2.30
C GLY A 149 3.29 -7.30 -3.19
N SER A 150 2.42 -8.18 -2.71
CA SER A 150 1.17 -8.56 -3.39
C SER A 150 0.04 -7.60 -3.02
N ARG A 151 -1.02 -7.55 -3.83
CA ARG A 151 -2.23 -6.77 -3.52
C ARG A 151 -3.50 -7.48 -3.92
N ILE A 152 -4.50 -7.44 -3.04
CA ILE A 152 -5.83 -7.98 -3.23
C ILE A 152 -6.85 -6.86 -3.01
N GLU A 153 -7.62 -6.49 -4.03
CA GLU A 153 -8.52 -5.34 -3.91
C GLU A 153 -9.85 -5.46 -4.64
N ASN A 154 -10.82 -4.61 -4.27
CA ASN A 154 -12.01 -4.26 -5.08
C ASN A 154 -12.98 -5.40 -5.42
N TYR A 155 -13.31 -6.31 -4.50
CA TYR A 155 -14.41 -7.27 -4.72
C TYR A 155 -15.23 -7.57 -3.46
N LEU A 156 -16.37 -8.20 -3.73
CA LEU A 156 -17.30 -8.65 -2.72
C LEU A 156 -17.39 -10.17 -2.67
N LEU A 157 -17.48 -10.74 -1.48
CA LEU A 157 -17.92 -12.12 -1.27
C LEU A 157 -19.34 -12.11 -0.72
N SER A 158 -20.26 -12.81 -1.37
CA SER A 158 -21.64 -12.97 -0.92
C SER A 158 -21.88 -14.38 -0.42
N SER A 159 -22.22 -14.53 0.85
CA SER A 159 -22.52 -15.83 1.48
C SER A 159 -21.44 -16.92 1.28
N PRO A 160 -20.12 -16.64 1.36
CA PRO A 160 -19.09 -17.67 1.24
C PRO A 160 -19.17 -18.68 2.39
N THR A 161 -18.73 -19.92 2.13
CA THR A 161 -18.51 -20.95 3.13
C THR A 161 -17.07 -21.43 3.09
N ILE A 162 -16.38 -21.30 4.21
CA ILE A 162 -15.01 -21.79 4.40
C ILE A 162 -15.05 -23.03 5.29
N TYR A 163 -14.56 -24.15 4.76
CA TYR A 163 -14.40 -25.41 5.48
C TYR A 163 -12.96 -25.59 5.96
N VAL A 164 -12.77 -25.69 7.26
CA VAL A 164 -11.55 -26.21 7.87
C VAL A 164 -11.80 -27.66 8.24
N THR A 165 -11.15 -28.58 7.53
CA THR A 165 -11.23 -30.02 7.79
C THR A 165 -10.33 -30.47 8.93
N ALA A 166 -10.61 -31.66 9.48
CA ALA A 166 -9.82 -32.27 10.56
C ALA A 166 -8.37 -32.54 10.17
N GLU A 167 -8.15 -32.99 8.93
CA GLU A 167 -6.82 -33.27 8.41
C GLU A 167 -6.30 -32.10 7.58
N ASN A 168 -4.98 -31.87 7.68
CA ASN A 168 -4.20 -31.16 6.68
C ASN A 168 -3.48 -32.22 5.84
N ASN A 169 -4.00 -32.49 4.64
CA ASN A 169 -3.44 -33.44 3.68
C ASN A 169 -2.71 -32.70 2.54
N PRO A 170 -1.41 -32.38 2.72
CA PRO A 170 -0.61 -31.74 1.68
C PRO A 170 -0.38 -32.62 0.44
N SER A 171 -0.75 -33.91 0.50
CA SER A 171 -0.57 -34.89 -0.58
C SER A 171 -1.79 -35.10 -1.48
N ALA A 172 -2.91 -34.39 -1.27
CA ALA A 172 -4.05 -34.49 -2.17
C ALA A 172 -3.72 -33.85 -3.55
N LEU A 173 -3.82 -34.67 -4.61
CA LEU A 173 -3.25 -34.51 -5.96
C LEU A 173 -3.58 -33.22 -6.75
N ALA A 174 -4.37 -32.29 -6.22
CA ALA A 174 -4.72 -31.04 -6.89
C ALA A 174 -3.78 -29.85 -6.55
N SER A 175 -2.79 -30.06 -5.67
CA SER A 175 -1.99 -28.99 -5.07
C SER A 175 -0.49 -29.30 -4.91
N THR A 176 0.05 -30.34 -5.53
CA THR A 176 1.47 -30.65 -5.45
C THR A 176 2.20 -30.10 -6.67
N ASN A 177 3.05 -29.10 -6.43
CA ASN A 177 4.12 -28.82 -7.37
C ASN A 177 4.94 -30.11 -7.54
N PRO A 178 5.26 -30.56 -8.77
CA PRO A 178 6.00 -31.81 -8.97
C PRO A 178 7.38 -31.79 -8.31
N PHE A 179 7.93 -30.61 -8.00
CA PHE A 179 9.16 -30.49 -7.22
C PHE A 179 8.99 -30.82 -5.73
N ALA A 180 7.79 -30.69 -5.16
CA ALA A 180 7.54 -31.00 -3.75
C ALA A 180 7.85 -32.47 -3.43
N GLU A 181 7.45 -33.41 -4.30
CA GLU A 181 7.72 -34.84 -4.12
C GLU A 181 9.22 -35.17 -4.16
N ILE A 182 10.01 -34.33 -4.82
CA ILE A 182 11.45 -34.50 -4.98
C ILE A 182 12.20 -33.87 -3.81
N PHE A 183 11.81 -32.67 -3.40
CA PHE A 183 12.61 -31.83 -2.50
C PHE A 183 12.06 -31.72 -1.08
N ALA A 184 10.75 -31.85 -0.86
CA ALA A 184 10.11 -31.83 0.47
C ALA A 184 9.67 -33.22 0.96
N ASN A 185 10.13 -34.29 0.31
CA ASN A 185 9.86 -35.66 0.77
C ASN A 185 10.43 -35.87 2.18
N SER A 186 9.59 -36.32 3.11
CA SER A 186 9.99 -36.56 4.51
C SER A 186 11.11 -37.59 4.69
N SER A 187 11.31 -38.49 3.71
CA SER A 187 12.39 -39.49 3.72
C SER A 187 13.75 -38.91 3.36
N ASN A 188 13.78 -37.78 2.64
CA ASN A 188 15.00 -37.15 2.12
C ASN A 188 14.73 -35.66 1.90
N ASN A 189 14.45 -34.92 2.97
CA ASN A 189 14.03 -33.52 2.95
C ASN A 189 15.17 -32.61 2.46
N LEU A 190 15.47 -32.68 1.16
CA LEU A 190 16.56 -31.97 0.49
C LEU A 190 16.36 -30.46 0.58
N ALA A 191 15.11 -30.00 0.59
CA ALA A 191 14.72 -28.62 0.84
C ALA A 191 15.35 -28.11 2.12
N ALA A 192 15.22 -28.83 3.25
CA ALA A 192 15.78 -28.46 4.55
C ALA A 192 17.32 -28.55 4.68
N THR A 193 18.04 -28.95 3.62
CA THR A 193 19.51 -29.08 3.65
C THR A 193 20.26 -27.80 3.28
N LEU A 194 19.56 -26.70 2.98
CA LEU A 194 20.20 -25.43 2.72
C LEU A 194 20.49 -24.71 4.04
N GLY A 195 21.34 -23.70 3.98
CA GLY A 195 21.72 -22.90 5.12
C GLY A 195 22.27 -21.56 4.69
N LEU A 196 22.19 -20.60 5.59
CA LEU A 196 22.84 -19.31 5.48
C LEU A 196 23.88 -19.22 6.58
N ASN A 197 25.13 -18.91 6.21
CA ASN A 197 26.16 -18.59 7.17
C ASN A 197 26.20 -17.07 7.35
N LEU A 198 25.76 -16.60 8.51
CA LEU A 198 25.89 -15.21 8.91
C LEU A 198 27.35 -14.90 9.30
N THR A 199 27.92 -13.89 8.67
CA THR A 199 29.07 -13.17 9.21
C THR A 199 28.58 -11.83 9.74
N GLN A 200 28.82 -11.58 11.03
CA GLN A 200 28.41 -10.33 11.66
C GLN A 200 29.21 -9.13 11.17
N LYS A 201 28.60 -7.95 11.33
CA LYS A 201 29.26 -6.68 11.08
C LYS A 201 30.57 -6.59 11.88
N SER A 202 31.63 -6.11 11.26
CA SER A 202 32.93 -5.87 11.90
C SER A 202 33.50 -4.54 11.44
N GLY A 203 33.50 -3.54 12.32
CA GLY A 203 33.84 -2.16 11.98
C GLY A 203 32.95 -1.63 10.85
N ALA A 204 33.58 -1.17 9.75
CA ALA A 204 32.88 -0.69 8.56
C ALA A 204 32.39 -1.82 7.63
N THR A 205 32.78 -3.07 7.86
CA THR A 205 32.35 -4.20 7.01
C THR A 205 30.91 -4.59 7.38
N PRO A 206 29.95 -4.59 6.44
CA PRO A 206 28.56 -4.93 6.74
C PRO A 206 28.43 -6.40 7.17
N ALA A 207 27.37 -6.71 7.91
CA ALA A 207 26.97 -8.09 8.10
C ALA A 207 26.59 -8.69 6.74
N TYR A 208 26.82 -9.99 6.55
CA TYR A 208 26.45 -10.64 5.30
C TYR A 208 26.16 -12.12 5.49
N PHE A 209 25.39 -12.67 4.56
CA PHE A 209 25.13 -14.09 4.46
C PHE A 209 25.85 -14.71 3.27
N THR A 210 26.38 -15.90 3.47
CA THR A 210 26.82 -16.78 2.38
C THR A 210 25.95 -18.02 2.34
N THR A 211 25.56 -18.41 1.13
CA THR A 211 24.69 -19.56 0.89
C THR A 211 25.53 -20.84 0.90
N THR A 212 25.08 -21.89 1.59
CA THR A 212 25.84 -23.16 1.67
C THR A 212 25.86 -23.95 0.36
N LYS A 213 24.92 -23.69 -0.56
CA LYS A 213 24.81 -24.35 -1.86
C LYS A 213 24.43 -23.37 -2.95
N ALA A 214 24.94 -23.59 -4.17
CA ALA A 214 24.52 -22.88 -5.38
C ALA A 214 23.68 -23.77 -6.33
N SER A 215 23.64 -25.08 -6.06
CA SER A 215 22.85 -26.05 -6.82
C SER A 215 22.42 -27.21 -5.93
N LEU A 216 21.38 -27.94 -6.36
CA LEU A 216 20.85 -29.11 -5.68
C LEU A 216 20.52 -30.20 -6.71
N THR A 217 20.73 -31.46 -6.35
CA THR A 217 20.41 -32.61 -7.22
C THR A 217 19.25 -33.40 -6.62
N GLY A 218 18.22 -33.65 -7.42
CA GLY A 218 17.02 -34.40 -7.03
C GLY A 218 16.29 -34.92 -8.27
N GLY A 219 15.62 -36.07 -8.16
CA GLY A 219 14.85 -36.64 -9.27
C GLY A 219 15.69 -36.97 -10.53
N GLY A 220 17.00 -37.19 -10.37
CA GLY A 220 17.91 -37.48 -11.49
C GLY A 220 18.43 -36.25 -12.25
N ALA A 221 18.13 -35.02 -11.79
CA ALA A 221 18.61 -33.78 -12.41
C ALA A 221 19.25 -32.84 -11.38
N THR A 222 20.14 -31.95 -11.86
CA THR A 222 20.77 -30.89 -11.06
C THR A 222 20.15 -29.54 -11.42
N TYR A 223 19.73 -28.80 -10.40
CA TYR A 223 19.07 -27.51 -10.52
C TYR A 223 19.95 -26.42 -9.89
N SER A 224 20.09 -25.29 -10.58
CA SER A 224 20.66 -24.07 -9.99
C SER A 224 19.69 -23.48 -8.98
N ILE A 225 20.22 -23.02 -7.84
CA ILE A 225 19.42 -22.35 -6.81
C ILE A 225 19.50 -20.84 -7.06
N TYR A 226 18.35 -20.20 -7.17
CA TYR A 226 18.18 -18.77 -7.33
C TYR A 226 17.71 -18.18 -6.02
N TYR A 227 18.53 -17.30 -5.45
CA TYR A 227 18.22 -16.60 -4.21
C TYR A 227 17.59 -15.25 -4.53
N LYS A 228 16.49 -14.89 -3.87
CA LYS A 228 15.79 -13.61 -4.10
C LYS A 228 15.44 -12.93 -2.77
N SER A 229 15.85 -11.68 -2.62
CA SER A 229 15.49 -10.82 -1.50
C SER A 229 14.13 -10.16 -1.75
N THR A 230 13.33 -9.94 -0.72
CA THR A 230 12.11 -9.12 -0.82
C THR A 230 12.40 -7.62 -0.79
N ASN A 231 13.58 -7.21 -0.33
CA ASN A 231 13.97 -5.80 -0.26
C ASN A 231 15.49 -5.66 -0.45
N GLU A 232 15.92 -5.23 -1.64
CA GLU A 232 17.34 -5.03 -1.94
C GLU A 232 17.96 -3.82 -1.21
N SER A 233 17.14 -2.89 -0.72
CA SER A 233 17.60 -1.77 0.11
C SER A 233 17.98 -2.21 1.53
N LEU A 234 17.57 -3.41 1.97
CA LEU A 234 17.93 -3.99 3.28
C LEU A 234 18.87 -5.20 3.15
N LEU A 235 18.75 -5.98 2.08
CA LEU A 235 19.58 -7.17 1.83
C LEU A 235 19.88 -7.29 0.33
N LYS A 236 21.11 -6.94 -0.04
CA LYS A 236 21.54 -6.83 -1.44
C LYS A 236 22.53 -7.92 -1.80
N TYR A 237 22.38 -8.53 -2.96
CA TYR A 237 23.41 -9.43 -3.49
C TYR A 237 24.53 -8.62 -4.15
N GLN A 238 25.72 -8.65 -3.56
CA GLN A 238 26.92 -8.02 -4.11
C GLN A 238 28.18 -8.72 -3.57
N ASN A 239 29.30 -8.58 -4.27
CA ASN A 239 30.56 -9.23 -3.86
C ASN A 239 30.43 -10.76 -3.62
N ASN A 240 29.55 -11.42 -4.40
CA ASN A 240 29.24 -12.85 -4.28
C ASN A 240 28.68 -13.27 -2.90
N ARG A 241 27.96 -12.37 -2.22
CA ARG A 241 27.33 -12.60 -0.91
C ARG A 241 26.09 -11.71 -0.76
N TRP A 242 25.24 -12.02 0.20
CA TRP A 242 24.06 -11.21 0.54
C TRP A 242 24.44 -10.24 1.65
N GLU A 243 24.76 -9.00 1.30
CA GLU A 243 25.18 -7.97 2.24
C GLU A 243 23.98 -7.23 2.83
N VAL A 244 23.93 -7.18 4.15
CA VAL A 244 22.97 -6.41 4.91
C VAL A 244 23.31 -4.93 4.76
N GLN A 245 22.29 -4.14 4.43
CA GLN A 245 22.42 -2.70 4.30
C GLN A 245 21.96 -2.04 5.59
N VAL A 246 22.50 -0.85 5.89
CA VAL A 246 22.01 -0.03 6.98
C VAL A 246 20.61 0.46 6.59
N PRO A 247 19.57 0.16 7.39
CA PRO A 247 18.24 0.71 7.13
C PRO A 247 18.32 2.23 7.13
N VAL A 248 17.79 2.87 6.10
CA VAL A 248 17.70 4.33 6.05
C VAL A 248 16.86 4.76 7.26
N GLY A 249 17.37 5.71 8.06
CA GLY A 249 16.86 6.13 9.37
C GLY A 249 16.50 5.01 10.34
N GLY A 250 17.45 4.09 10.52
CA GLY A 250 17.40 3.05 11.55
C GLY A 250 17.38 3.62 12.98
N GLU A 251 16.43 3.20 13.82
CA GLU A 251 16.39 3.56 15.25
C GLU A 251 17.00 2.50 16.17
N GLN A 252 17.75 2.93 17.19
CA GLN A 252 18.33 2.03 18.18
C GLN A 252 17.25 1.19 18.89
N GLY A 253 17.38 -0.13 18.83
CA GLY A 253 16.44 -1.08 19.45
C GLY A 253 15.32 -1.56 18.52
N LYS A 254 15.24 -1.05 17.28
CA LYS A 254 14.30 -1.51 16.26
C LYS A 254 14.91 -2.55 15.33
N PHE A 255 14.03 -3.38 14.77
CA PHE A 255 14.37 -4.43 13.80
C PHE A 255 13.66 -4.17 12.46
N TYR A 256 14.36 -4.43 11.38
CA TYR A 256 13.95 -4.18 10.00
C TYR A 256 13.89 -5.53 9.27
N PRO A 257 12.71 -6.17 9.16
CA PRO A 257 12.59 -7.49 8.61
C PRO A 257 12.76 -7.49 7.09
N VAL A 258 13.52 -8.46 6.59
CA VAL A 258 13.66 -8.76 5.16
C VAL A 258 13.62 -10.27 4.97
N GLN A 259 13.05 -10.73 3.86
CA GLN A 259 13.00 -12.16 3.54
C GLN A 259 13.97 -12.49 2.42
N LEU A 260 14.64 -13.64 2.54
CA LEU A 260 15.43 -14.25 1.47
C LEU A 260 14.77 -15.58 1.11
N SER A 261 14.58 -15.86 -0.18
CA SER A 261 14.01 -17.14 -0.64
C SER A 261 15.01 -17.86 -1.55
N ALA A 262 15.18 -19.17 -1.36
CA ALA A 262 15.91 -20.04 -2.28
C ALA A 262 14.93 -20.76 -3.20
N ARG A 263 15.05 -20.56 -4.51
CA ARG A 263 14.13 -21.12 -5.51
C ARG A 263 14.86 -21.96 -6.53
N ILE A 264 14.17 -22.94 -7.09
CA ILE A 264 14.59 -23.67 -8.29
C ILE A 264 13.52 -23.52 -9.36
N TYR A 265 13.94 -23.71 -10.61
CA TYR A 265 13.06 -23.66 -11.76
C TYR A 265 13.26 -24.88 -12.65
N GLY A 266 12.20 -25.27 -13.36
CA GLY A 266 12.30 -26.25 -14.42
C GLY A 266 11.05 -26.29 -15.28
N VAL A 267 11.03 -27.22 -16.23
CA VAL A 267 9.95 -27.31 -17.22
C VAL A 267 9.00 -28.44 -16.84
N TYR A 268 7.71 -28.14 -16.76
CA TYR A 268 6.64 -29.10 -16.53
C TYR A 268 5.44 -28.76 -17.41
N GLN A 269 4.98 -29.71 -18.22
CA GLN A 269 3.83 -29.53 -19.14
C GLN A 269 3.92 -28.23 -19.97
N ASN A 270 5.07 -28.01 -20.61
CA ASN A 270 5.42 -26.83 -21.42
C ASN A 270 5.35 -25.48 -20.67
N LYS A 271 5.41 -25.50 -19.34
CA LYS A 271 5.50 -24.32 -18.49
C LYS A 271 6.80 -24.32 -17.71
N ILE A 272 7.38 -23.15 -17.53
CA ILE A 272 8.44 -22.93 -16.55
C ILE A 272 7.77 -22.80 -15.19
N ILE A 273 8.00 -23.79 -14.33
CA ILE A 273 7.50 -23.84 -12.96
C ILE A 273 8.64 -23.52 -11.99
N SER A 274 8.30 -23.05 -10.79
CA SER A 274 9.27 -22.78 -9.74
C SER A 274 8.89 -23.44 -8.43
N TYR A 275 9.87 -23.68 -7.56
CA TYR A 275 9.66 -24.23 -6.23
C TYR A 275 10.59 -23.56 -5.23
N THR A 276 10.03 -23.13 -4.09
CA THR A 276 10.80 -22.51 -3.00
C THR A 276 11.34 -23.61 -2.10
N LEU A 277 12.66 -23.80 -2.11
CA LEU A 277 13.35 -24.79 -1.28
C LEU A 277 13.42 -24.34 0.18
N GLU A 278 13.70 -23.06 0.44
CA GLU A 278 13.72 -22.49 1.79
C GLU A 278 13.38 -21.00 1.74
N ARG A 279 12.86 -20.48 2.85
CA ARG A 279 12.62 -19.05 3.06
C ARG A 279 13.18 -18.68 4.42
N TRP A 280 13.90 -17.58 4.49
CA TRP A 280 14.45 -17.02 5.72
C TRP A 280 13.83 -15.68 6.00
N HIS A 281 13.46 -15.47 7.26
CA HIS A 281 13.20 -14.15 7.81
C HIS A 281 14.48 -13.64 8.47
N ILE A 282 14.85 -12.39 8.19
CA ILE A 282 16.07 -11.75 8.70
C ILE A 282 15.69 -10.41 9.33
N ASN A 283 15.99 -10.25 10.61
CA ASN A 283 15.81 -9.01 11.35
C ASN A 283 17.12 -8.20 11.31
N VAL A 284 17.16 -7.22 10.41
CA VAL A 284 18.26 -6.27 10.30
C VAL A 284 18.18 -5.27 11.45
N THR A 285 19.28 -4.97 12.11
CA THR A 285 19.36 -3.91 13.14
C THR A 285 19.61 -2.56 12.49
N TYR A 286 19.26 -1.49 13.21
CA TYR A 286 19.44 -0.11 12.77
C TYR A 286 20.85 0.26 12.28
N ASP A 287 21.90 -0.41 12.77
CA ASP A 287 23.30 -0.19 12.40
C ASP A 287 23.77 -1.07 11.22
N GLY A 288 22.85 -1.75 10.54
CA GLY A 288 23.14 -2.66 9.41
C GLY A 288 23.87 -3.92 9.84
N ASN A 289 23.58 -4.41 11.04
CA ASN A 289 23.95 -5.74 11.51
C ASN A 289 22.72 -6.67 11.46
N VAL A 290 22.90 -7.93 11.84
CA VAL A 290 21.78 -8.85 12.07
C VAL A 290 21.73 -9.13 13.55
N ASN A 291 20.54 -9.04 14.14
CA ASN A 291 20.38 -9.33 15.54
C ASN A 291 20.84 -10.77 15.85
N ILE A 292 21.52 -10.97 16.97
CA ILE A 292 21.85 -12.31 17.47
C ILE A 292 21.09 -12.50 18.76
N ALA A 293 20.62 -13.73 18.98
CA ALA A 293 19.78 -14.08 20.12
C ALA A 293 20.31 -13.48 21.42
N ASP A 294 19.44 -12.76 22.15
CA ASP A 294 19.69 -12.35 23.52
C ASP A 294 18.85 -13.26 24.43
N PRO A 295 19.45 -14.34 24.97
CA PRO A 295 18.72 -15.31 25.79
C PRO A 295 18.21 -14.73 27.12
N ASN A 296 18.62 -13.51 27.51
CA ASN A 296 18.16 -12.87 28.74
C ASN A 296 16.86 -12.06 28.56
N ASN A 297 16.50 -11.71 27.32
CA ASN A 297 15.36 -10.85 26.98
C ASN A 297 14.24 -11.59 26.21
N ASP A 298 14.29 -12.92 26.15
CA ASP A 298 13.28 -13.76 25.46
C ASP A 298 13.15 -13.43 23.95
N ILE A 299 14.27 -12.97 23.35
CA ILE A 299 14.44 -12.64 21.92
C ILE A 299 15.10 -13.83 21.21
N ASN A 300 14.31 -14.59 20.44
CA ASN A 300 14.81 -15.68 19.60
C ASN A 300 15.41 -15.14 18.29
N VAL A 301 16.54 -15.73 17.89
CA VAL A 301 17.34 -15.67 16.63
C VAL A 301 17.00 -14.51 15.67
N GLY A 302 17.94 -13.59 15.40
CA GLY A 302 17.68 -12.49 14.45
C GLY A 302 17.64 -12.90 12.97
N TYR A 303 17.72 -14.20 12.66
CA TYR A 303 17.24 -14.75 11.40
C TYR A 303 16.84 -16.22 11.62
N TRP A 304 15.81 -16.69 10.92
CA TRP A 304 15.33 -18.08 11.02
C TRP A 304 14.68 -18.54 9.72
N LYS A 305 14.58 -19.86 9.53
CA LYS A 305 13.81 -20.42 8.43
C LYS A 305 12.32 -20.29 8.74
N THR A 306 11.57 -19.67 7.83
CA THR A 306 10.10 -19.66 7.86
C THR A 306 9.50 -20.79 7.05
N LEU A 307 10.31 -21.49 6.23
CA LEU A 307 9.87 -22.62 5.43
C LEU A 307 10.87 -23.79 5.55
N HIS A 308 10.35 -25.01 5.73
CA HIS A 308 11.13 -26.25 5.91
C HIS A 308 12.17 -26.20 7.06
N ALA A 309 11.84 -25.49 8.16
CA ALA A 309 12.66 -25.45 9.36
C ALA A 309 12.80 -26.84 10.02
N VAL A 310 13.97 -27.11 10.62
CA VAL A 310 14.20 -28.33 11.40
C VAL A 310 13.56 -28.15 12.77
N SER A 311 12.83 -29.15 13.28
CA SER A 311 11.98 -29.08 14.48
C SER A 311 12.66 -28.68 15.80
N THR A 312 13.97 -28.42 15.81
CA THR A 312 14.79 -28.09 16.99
C THR A 312 14.96 -26.59 17.26
N GLU A 313 14.49 -25.69 16.39
CA GLU A 313 14.73 -24.23 16.53
C GLU A 313 13.75 -23.48 17.46
N GLY A 314 12.78 -24.15 18.10
CA GLY A 314 12.00 -23.58 19.22
C GLY A 314 11.07 -22.38 18.89
N VAL A 315 11.12 -21.83 17.69
CA VAL A 315 10.17 -20.84 17.16
C VAL A 315 9.07 -21.65 16.47
N GLY A 316 8.02 -21.96 17.24
CA GLY A 316 7.02 -22.99 16.92
C GLY A 316 6.27 -22.81 15.58
N PRO A 317 5.60 -23.88 15.11
CA PRO A 317 5.01 -23.97 13.78
C PRO A 317 3.96 -22.88 13.57
N HIS A 318 3.96 -22.31 12.37
CA HIS A 318 2.87 -21.54 11.79
C HIS A 318 1.51 -22.17 12.17
N LYS A 319 0.63 -21.40 12.85
CA LYS A 319 -0.68 -21.88 13.33
C LYS A 319 -1.67 -21.93 12.16
N THR A 320 -2.78 -22.65 12.32
CA THR A 320 -3.86 -22.57 11.33
C THR A 320 -4.61 -21.23 11.42
N TYR A 321 -4.45 -20.35 10.43
CA TYR A 321 -5.10 -19.05 10.34
C TYR A 321 -6.30 -19.09 9.38
N VAL A 322 -7.42 -18.49 9.81
CA VAL A 322 -8.70 -18.60 9.07
C VAL A 322 -9.38 -17.25 8.92
N GLY A 323 -9.69 -16.88 7.67
CA GLY A 323 -10.53 -15.74 7.32
C GLY A 323 -11.40 -16.02 6.09
N PHE A 324 -12.41 -15.20 5.82
CA PHE A 324 -13.23 -15.33 4.61
C PHE A 324 -12.44 -14.98 3.35
N PHE A 325 -11.74 -13.85 3.38
CA PHE A 325 -10.96 -13.38 2.24
C PHE A 325 -9.57 -13.98 2.26
N ILE A 326 -8.88 -13.84 3.39
CA ILE A 326 -7.44 -14.11 3.50
C ILE A 326 -7.15 -14.88 4.78
N GLY A 327 -6.42 -15.98 4.68
CA GLY A 327 -5.91 -16.73 5.84
C GLY A 327 -4.80 -15.96 6.56
N HIS A 328 -3.76 -15.56 5.83
CA HIS A 328 -2.59 -14.84 6.32
C HIS A 328 -2.19 -13.74 5.32
N LEU A 329 -2.06 -12.52 5.82
CA LEU A 329 -1.76 -11.33 5.04
C LEU A 329 -0.43 -10.69 5.48
N ASP A 330 0.58 -10.82 4.62
CA ASP A 330 1.82 -10.02 4.65
C ASP A 330 1.87 -8.97 3.52
N GLY A 331 0.96 -9.06 2.55
CA GLY A 331 0.78 -8.09 1.47
C GLY A 331 -0.46 -7.22 1.66
N GLU A 332 -1.01 -6.72 0.54
CA GLU A 332 -2.03 -5.69 0.54
C GLU A 332 -3.48 -6.17 0.45
N ALA A 333 -4.38 -5.54 1.22
CA ALA A 333 -5.82 -5.74 1.10
C ALA A 333 -6.60 -4.40 1.11
N PHE A 334 -7.43 -4.16 0.07
CA PHE A 334 -8.24 -2.93 -0.04
C PHE A 334 -9.68 -3.20 -0.53
N PHE A 335 -10.67 -2.52 0.03
CA PHE A 335 -12.07 -2.58 -0.45
C PHE A 335 -12.59 -4.02 -0.65
N LEU A 336 -12.50 -4.83 0.41
CA LEU A 336 -12.99 -6.21 0.42
C LEU A 336 -14.28 -6.29 1.24
N GLY A 337 -15.40 -6.62 0.60
CA GLY A 337 -16.72 -6.50 1.24
C GLY A 337 -17.43 -7.84 1.40
N LEU A 338 -17.65 -8.26 2.64
CA LEU A 338 -18.38 -9.49 2.94
C LEU A 338 -19.88 -9.20 3.05
N TYR A 339 -20.64 -9.55 2.03
CA TYR A 339 -22.09 -9.46 2.05
C TYR A 339 -22.71 -10.77 2.56
N GLY A 340 -23.31 -10.74 3.75
CA GLY A 340 -24.20 -11.80 4.23
C GLY A 340 -25.66 -11.40 4.02
N GLY A 341 -26.60 -12.33 4.19
CA GLY A 341 -28.01 -11.99 4.37
C GLY A 341 -28.24 -10.98 5.52
N THR A 342 -29.47 -10.50 5.73
CA THR A 342 -29.74 -9.46 6.75
C THR A 342 -30.30 -10.01 8.07
N SER A 343 -30.34 -11.33 8.21
CA SER A 343 -30.92 -12.06 9.33
C SER A 343 -30.15 -13.37 9.57
N SER A 344 -30.43 -14.08 10.66
CA SER A 344 -29.79 -15.34 11.06
C SER A 344 -30.16 -16.57 10.18
N THR A 345 -30.45 -16.37 8.90
CA THR A 345 -30.89 -17.42 7.96
C THR A 345 -29.71 -18.01 7.18
N ASP A 346 -29.97 -19.00 6.32
CA ASP A 346 -28.93 -19.75 5.61
C ASP A 346 -28.08 -18.94 4.62
N THR A 347 -28.45 -17.70 4.35
CA THR A 347 -27.73 -16.74 3.49
C THR A 347 -26.55 -16.06 4.19
N ASN A 348 -26.21 -16.47 5.42
CA ASN A 348 -25.03 -15.97 6.13
C ASN A 348 -23.72 -16.53 5.55
N SER A 349 -22.65 -15.76 5.73
CA SER A 349 -21.28 -16.24 5.51
C SER A 349 -20.90 -17.21 6.64
N LYS A 350 -20.24 -18.33 6.30
CA LYS A 350 -20.01 -19.45 7.23
C LYS A 350 -18.54 -19.82 7.33
N LEU A 351 -18.04 -19.99 8.55
CA LEU A 351 -16.79 -20.70 8.82
C LEU A 351 -17.15 -22.00 9.54
N ILE A 352 -16.76 -23.14 8.97
CA ILE A 352 -17.06 -24.47 9.51
C ILE A 352 -15.72 -25.11 9.88
N VAL A 353 -15.49 -25.30 11.17
CA VAL A 353 -14.24 -25.81 11.72
C VAL A 353 -14.44 -27.23 12.27
N GLN A 354 -13.60 -28.15 11.80
CA GLN A 354 -13.62 -29.55 12.19
C GLN A 354 -12.22 -30.01 12.57
N GLY A 355 -12.08 -30.66 13.72
CA GLY A 355 -10.98 -31.58 14.03
C GLY A 355 -9.53 -31.05 14.03
N ARG A 356 -9.28 -29.73 13.95
CA ARG A 356 -7.94 -29.15 14.21
C ARG A 356 -7.99 -27.76 14.84
N PRO A 357 -6.93 -27.33 15.56
CA PRO A 357 -6.89 -26.02 16.18
C PRO A 357 -6.75 -24.93 15.12
N VAL A 358 -7.48 -23.83 15.30
CA VAL A 358 -7.48 -22.68 14.40
C VAL A 358 -7.61 -21.38 15.17
N SER A 359 -7.08 -20.30 14.60
CA SER A 359 -7.25 -18.96 15.15
C SER A 359 -7.56 -17.97 14.02
N SER A 360 -8.27 -16.89 14.36
CA SER A 360 -8.47 -15.74 13.46
C SER A 360 -8.09 -14.46 14.20
N PHE A 361 -7.48 -13.50 13.52
CA PHE A 361 -7.32 -12.12 13.97
C PHE A 361 -8.63 -11.33 13.79
N SER A 362 -9.24 -11.49 12.61
CA SER A 362 -10.62 -11.14 12.33
C SER A 362 -11.22 -12.26 11.49
N THR A 363 -12.53 -12.45 11.52
CA THR A 363 -13.13 -13.49 10.66
C THR A 363 -13.09 -13.13 9.17
N LEU A 364 -12.76 -11.88 8.81
CA LEU A 364 -12.48 -11.46 7.43
C LEU A 364 -11.06 -11.83 7.00
N ILE A 365 -10.07 -11.60 7.87
CA ILE A 365 -8.64 -11.87 7.67
C ILE A 365 -8.06 -12.60 8.88
N GLY A 366 -7.59 -13.84 8.66
CA GLY A 366 -7.20 -14.78 9.70
C GLY A 366 -5.93 -14.41 10.46
N ARG A 367 -4.98 -13.74 9.82
CA ARG A 367 -3.75 -13.20 10.40
C ARG A 367 -3.26 -12.01 9.60
N THR A 368 -2.71 -11.03 10.30
CA THR A 368 -1.94 -9.94 9.72
C THR A 368 -0.56 -9.90 10.38
N VAL A 369 0.39 -9.22 9.75
CA VAL A 369 1.75 -8.97 10.30
C VAL A 369 1.70 -8.50 11.78
N ASN A 370 0.68 -7.73 12.17
CA ASN A 370 0.61 -7.07 13.49
C ASN A 370 0.00 -7.89 14.64
N ASP A 371 -0.30 -9.18 14.46
CA ASP A 371 -1.05 -9.97 15.46
C ASP A 371 -0.18 -10.67 16.51
N ASN A 372 1.15 -10.54 16.39
CA ASN A 372 2.10 -11.00 17.39
C ASN A 372 2.55 -9.83 18.28
N LEU A 373 2.41 -9.98 19.60
CA LEU A 373 2.91 -9.03 20.61
C LEU A 373 4.44 -8.81 20.53
N LYS A 374 5.16 -9.69 19.82
CA LYS A 374 6.61 -9.60 19.57
C LYS A 374 6.96 -9.04 18.18
N ASP A 375 5.98 -8.72 17.33
CA ASP A 375 6.21 -8.09 16.03
C ASP A 375 6.10 -6.57 16.18
N ASP A 376 7.25 -5.91 16.29
CA ASP A 376 7.35 -4.47 16.55
C ASP A 376 7.16 -3.63 15.25
N ALA A 377 6.48 -4.18 14.24
CA ALA A 377 6.16 -3.61 12.93
C ALA A 377 5.03 -2.54 12.96
N ASN A 378 4.90 -1.76 14.04
CA ASN A 378 3.84 -0.77 14.19
C ASN A 378 4.07 0.50 13.35
N GLY A 379 3.88 0.41 12.03
CA GLY A 379 3.72 1.57 11.15
C GLY A 379 2.35 2.19 11.36
N THR A 380 2.28 3.49 11.61
CA THR A 380 1.03 4.25 11.54
C THR A 380 0.85 4.70 10.10
N PHE A 381 -0.38 4.82 9.60
CA PHE A 381 -0.64 5.50 8.32
C PHE A 381 -1.91 6.36 8.41
N ALA A 382 -1.99 7.37 7.54
CA ALA A 382 -3.15 8.21 7.30
C ALA A 382 -3.35 8.36 5.79
N SER A 383 -4.56 8.13 5.30
CA SER A 383 -4.85 8.27 3.87
C SER A 383 -6.18 8.95 3.61
N ARG A 384 -6.28 9.69 2.50
CA ARG A 384 -7.50 10.37 2.09
C ARG A 384 -7.52 10.56 0.58
N ASP A 385 -8.61 10.10 -0.01
CA ASP A 385 -8.81 10.11 -1.45
C ASP A 385 -9.89 11.13 -1.81
N PHE A 386 -9.67 11.85 -2.89
CA PHE A 386 -10.60 12.82 -3.46
C PHE A 386 -10.83 12.49 -4.93
N ASP A 387 -12.09 12.19 -5.26
CA ASP A 387 -12.55 12.09 -6.64
C ASP A 387 -13.47 13.30 -6.89
N PHE A 388 -12.93 14.33 -7.56
CA PHE A 388 -13.63 15.61 -7.69
C PHE A 388 -14.85 15.51 -8.60
N ASP A 389 -14.88 14.53 -9.51
CA ASP A 389 -16.05 14.25 -10.35
C ASP A 389 -17.24 13.75 -9.51
N TYR A 390 -16.95 13.03 -8.43
CA TYR A 390 -17.96 12.49 -7.52
C TYR A 390 -18.34 13.45 -6.40
N ILE A 391 -17.36 14.19 -5.87
CA ILE A 391 -17.53 15.04 -4.69
C ILE A 391 -18.19 16.38 -5.05
N ILE A 392 -17.92 16.92 -6.24
CA ILE A 392 -18.50 18.17 -6.72
C ILE A 392 -19.92 17.88 -7.19
N ASP A 393 -20.92 18.45 -6.50
CA ASP A 393 -22.31 18.43 -6.96
C ASP A 393 -22.56 19.60 -7.94
N PRO A 394 -22.71 19.32 -9.26
CA PRO A 394 -22.95 20.36 -10.25
C PRO A 394 -24.37 20.94 -10.18
N THR A 395 -25.29 20.28 -9.47
CA THR A 395 -26.69 20.74 -9.35
C THR A 395 -26.91 21.70 -8.19
N ASN A 396 -25.94 21.78 -7.27
CA ASN A 396 -25.96 22.69 -6.15
C ASN A 396 -24.59 23.38 -5.99
N PRO A 397 -24.16 24.18 -6.99
CA PRO A 397 -22.91 24.91 -6.88
C PRO A 397 -23.01 25.92 -5.74
N ILE A 398 -21.99 25.99 -4.89
CA ILE A 398 -21.84 27.13 -3.99
C ILE A 398 -21.45 28.31 -4.88
N ASP A 399 -22.28 29.35 -4.93
CA ASP A 399 -22.13 30.59 -5.75
C ASP A 399 -20.71 31.21 -5.63
N ASP A 400 -20.08 30.94 -4.51
CA ASP A 400 -18.76 31.43 -4.12
C ASP A 400 -17.58 30.61 -4.69
N SER A 401 -17.79 29.36 -5.09
CA SER A 401 -16.73 28.45 -5.56
C SER A 401 -16.10 28.84 -6.91
N GLU A 402 -16.78 29.67 -7.72
CA GLU A 402 -16.25 30.16 -9.00
C GLU A 402 -15.81 31.63 -8.95
N ASN A 403 -16.26 32.42 -7.96
CA ASN A 403 -16.20 33.89 -8.00
C ASN A 403 -15.47 34.53 -6.81
N PHE A 404 -14.63 33.82 -6.04
CA PHE A 404 -13.85 34.51 -5.01
C PHE A 404 -12.90 35.51 -5.62
N LEU A 405 -12.98 36.75 -5.15
CA LEU A 405 -11.85 37.66 -5.23
C LEU A 405 -11.09 37.57 -3.92
N LEU A 406 -9.83 37.13 -3.99
CA LEU A 406 -8.95 37.18 -2.83
C LEU A 406 -8.90 38.62 -2.31
N PRO A 407 -9.06 38.85 -1.00
CA PRO A 407 -8.96 40.20 -0.45
C PRO A 407 -7.55 40.76 -0.68
N ASP A 408 -7.47 42.09 -0.72
CA ASP A 408 -6.19 42.80 -0.74
C ASP A 408 -5.41 42.56 0.55
N GLU A 409 -4.08 42.68 0.46
CA GLU A 409 -3.19 42.59 1.63
C GLU A 409 -3.63 43.63 2.69
N PRO A 410 -3.85 43.23 3.96
CA PRO A 410 -4.37 44.13 4.98
C PRO A 410 -3.38 45.26 5.29
N THR A 411 -3.89 46.49 5.47
CA THR A 411 -3.04 47.68 5.71
C THR A 411 -3.06 48.18 7.15
N SER A 412 -3.95 47.65 7.99
CA SER A 412 -4.13 48.02 9.40
C SER A 412 -4.42 46.80 10.30
N SER A 413 -4.31 46.98 11.63
CA SER A 413 -4.60 45.93 12.62
C SER A 413 -6.04 45.38 12.53
N ASP A 414 -7.01 46.25 12.22
CA ASP A 414 -8.42 45.86 12.09
C ASP A 414 -8.63 45.06 10.80
N ASP A 415 -8.00 45.49 9.69
CA ASP A 415 -8.04 44.77 8.41
C ASP A 415 -7.45 43.35 8.53
N VAL A 416 -6.40 43.17 9.35
CA VAL A 416 -5.77 41.85 9.56
C VAL A 416 -6.77 40.87 10.20
N ASN A 417 -7.52 41.30 11.21
CA ASN A 417 -8.51 40.44 11.87
C ASN A 417 -9.65 40.04 10.94
N ASP A 418 -10.17 41.00 10.16
CA ASP A 418 -11.24 40.74 9.19
C ASP A 418 -10.73 39.83 8.07
N TYR A 419 -9.53 40.08 7.54
CA TYR A 419 -8.87 39.24 6.54
C TYR A 419 -8.69 37.80 7.02
N MET A 420 -8.13 37.60 8.22
CA MET A 420 -7.93 36.26 8.78
C MET A 420 -9.25 35.51 8.97
N LYS A 421 -10.28 36.21 9.48
CA LYS A 421 -11.60 35.63 9.69
C LYS A 421 -12.22 35.20 8.35
N GLU A 422 -12.15 36.05 7.34
CA GLU A 422 -12.66 35.76 6.00
C GLU A 422 -11.96 34.55 5.38
N MET A 423 -10.63 34.53 5.40
CA MET A 423 -9.83 33.42 4.86
C MET A 423 -10.12 32.10 5.60
N ASN A 424 -10.23 32.12 6.92
CA ASN A 424 -10.55 30.94 7.73
C ASN A 424 -11.96 30.41 7.44
N ASP A 425 -12.98 31.25 7.54
CA ASP A 425 -14.38 30.85 7.36
C ASP A 425 -14.59 30.27 5.96
N ARG A 426 -13.98 30.91 4.96
CA ARG A 426 -14.05 30.45 3.58
C ARG A 426 -13.33 29.13 3.35
N SER A 427 -12.10 28.97 3.87
CA SER A 427 -11.37 27.71 3.76
C SER A 427 -12.18 26.53 4.32
N ARG A 428 -12.90 26.73 5.43
CA ARG A 428 -13.76 25.71 6.03
C ARG A 428 -15.00 25.40 5.17
N ASN A 429 -15.64 26.43 4.62
CA ASN A 429 -16.81 26.26 3.76
C ASN A 429 -16.48 25.49 2.48
N ILE A 430 -15.42 25.89 1.77
CA ILE A 430 -15.03 25.22 0.51
C ILE A 430 -14.50 23.80 0.76
N SER A 431 -13.82 23.59 1.88
CA SER A 431 -13.37 22.25 2.28
C SER A 431 -14.54 21.32 2.59
N SER A 432 -15.59 21.83 3.22
CA SER A 432 -16.82 21.07 3.48
C SER A 432 -17.53 20.70 2.18
N TYR A 433 -17.51 21.59 1.19
CA TYR A 433 -18.00 21.32 -0.16
C TYR A 433 -17.23 20.16 -0.82
N TYR A 434 -15.91 20.13 -0.65
CA TYR A 434 -15.06 19.01 -1.07
C TYR A 434 -15.10 17.80 -0.10
N SER A 435 -16.24 17.59 0.56
CA SER A 435 -16.55 16.42 1.40
C SER A 435 -15.65 16.23 2.62
N LEU A 436 -15.02 17.28 3.15
CA LEU A 436 -14.34 17.21 4.44
C LEU A 436 -15.33 17.31 5.59
N THR A 437 -15.23 16.37 6.53
CA THR A 437 -16.04 16.37 7.75
C THR A 437 -15.59 17.49 8.69
N SER A 438 -16.46 17.91 9.62
CA SER A 438 -16.11 18.95 10.60
C SER A 438 -14.84 18.64 11.41
N ALA A 439 -14.55 17.36 11.66
CA ALA A 439 -13.32 16.94 12.31
C ALA A 439 -12.09 17.03 11.39
N GLU A 440 -12.23 16.76 10.09
CA GLU A 440 -11.14 16.85 9.12
C GLU A 440 -10.76 18.29 8.78
N LEU A 441 -11.70 19.24 8.89
CA LEU A 441 -11.43 20.67 8.68
C LEU A 441 -10.36 21.24 9.61
N ASP A 442 -10.11 20.59 10.74
CA ASP A 442 -9.05 20.99 11.66
C ASP A 442 -7.67 20.47 11.22
N TYR A 443 -7.62 19.52 10.29
CA TYR A 443 -6.40 18.83 9.82
C TYR A 443 -6.12 18.98 8.33
N MET A 444 -7.07 19.44 7.54
CA MET A 444 -6.86 19.66 6.12
C MET A 444 -7.87 20.64 5.60
N ARG A 445 -7.44 21.54 4.71
CA ARG A 445 -8.32 22.47 4.03
C ARG A 445 -7.89 22.71 2.59
N PHE A 446 -8.87 22.88 1.73
CA PHE A 446 -8.72 23.54 0.45
C PHE A 446 -8.85 25.04 0.68
N TYR A 447 -7.92 25.83 0.14
CA TYR A 447 -7.92 27.26 0.37
C TYR A 447 -8.70 28.07 -0.68
N PRO A 448 -9.18 29.25 -0.28
CA PRO A 448 -10.29 29.99 -0.89
C PRO A 448 -10.27 30.29 -2.37
N SER A 449 -9.09 30.43 -2.98
CA SER A 449 -8.98 30.76 -4.40
C SER A 449 -9.18 29.54 -5.29
N LEU A 450 -9.11 28.32 -4.75
CA LEU A 450 -9.34 27.12 -5.53
C LEU A 450 -10.81 27.09 -5.97
N SER A 451 -11.02 26.89 -7.26
CA SER A 451 -12.37 26.83 -7.84
C SER A 451 -12.65 25.44 -8.36
N ASN A 452 -13.92 25.06 -8.42
CA ASN A 452 -14.29 23.93 -9.27
C ASN A 452 -14.18 24.37 -10.74
N ALA A 453 -13.87 23.43 -11.61
CA ALA A 453 -13.95 23.63 -13.04
C ALA A 453 -14.33 22.31 -13.69
N SER A 454 -15.12 22.37 -14.76
CA SER A 454 -15.27 21.23 -15.64
C SER A 454 -14.12 21.19 -16.64
N THR A 455 -13.60 20.00 -16.92
CA THR A 455 -12.60 19.79 -17.95
C THR A 455 -12.98 18.66 -18.87
N THR A 456 -12.71 18.84 -20.15
CA THR A 456 -12.88 17.80 -21.16
C THR A 456 -11.51 17.35 -21.63
N TYR A 457 -11.31 16.04 -21.71
CA TYR A 457 -10.06 15.44 -22.15
C TYR A 457 -10.31 14.22 -23.03
N LEU A 458 -9.30 13.86 -23.81
CA LEU A 458 -9.29 12.71 -24.70
C LEU A 458 -8.73 11.48 -24.00
N THR A 459 -9.38 10.34 -24.17
CA THR A 459 -9.03 9.09 -23.45
C THR A 459 -7.98 8.25 -24.16
N GLY A 460 -7.64 8.54 -25.43
CA GLY A 460 -6.86 7.64 -26.27
C GLY A 460 -7.64 6.47 -26.85
N GLN A 461 -8.92 6.31 -26.48
CA GLN A 461 -9.80 5.28 -27.04
C GLN A 461 -10.64 5.85 -28.19
N PHE A 462 -10.94 5.03 -29.18
CA PHE A 462 -11.74 5.43 -30.35
C PHE A 462 -13.09 4.73 -30.33
N ASP A 463 -14.15 5.45 -30.71
CA ASP A 463 -15.48 4.90 -30.90
C ASP A 463 -15.58 4.06 -32.19
N GLN A 464 -16.76 3.49 -32.44
CA GLN A 464 -17.03 2.66 -33.63
C GLN A 464 -16.88 3.41 -34.97
N ASP A 465 -16.90 4.76 -34.93
CA ASP A 465 -16.76 5.64 -36.08
C ASP A 465 -15.33 6.23 -36.18
N ASN A 466 -14.40 5.71 -35.36
CA ASN A 466 -13.00 6.12 -35.27
C ASN A 466 -12.81 7.58 -34.83
N ASN A 467 -13.74 8.12 -34.04
CA ASN A 467 -13.56 9.37 -33.31
C ASN A 467 -12.96 9.08 -31.94
N GLU A 468 -11.99 9.88 -31.52
CA GLU A 468 -11.42 9.74 -30.18
C GLU A 468 -12.47 10.14 -29.12
N ILE A 469 -12.64 9.28 -28.13
CA ILE A 469 -13.62 9.45 -27.05
C ILE A 469 -13.11 10.56 -26.12
N SER A 470 -13.96 11.56 -25.91
CA SER A 470 -13.75 12.61 -24.92
C SER A 470 -14.61 12.37 -23.68
N ILE A 471 -14.05 12.63 -22.49
CA ILE A 471 -14.78 12.60 -21.23
C ILE A 471 -14.74 14.00 -20.62
N THR A 472 -15.88 14.44 -20.08
CA THR A 472 -16.00 15.67 -19.30
C THR A 472 -16.17 15.31 -17.83
N GLN A 473 -15.32 15.86 -16.96
CA GLN A 473 -15.35 15.64 -15.51
C GLN A 473 -15.21 16.93 -14.73
N ASN A 474 -15.71 16.94 -13.49
CA ASN A 474 -15.42 18.01 -12.55
C ASN A 474 -14.01 17.84 -11.96
N ALA A 475 -13.35 18.96 -11.75
CA ALA A 475 -11.97 19.03 -11.30
C ALA A 475 -11.78 20.18 -10.29
N LEU A 476 -10.80 20.02 -9.42
CA LEU A 476 -10.25 21.12 -8.65
C LEU A 476 -9.29 21.94 -9.53
N SER A 477 -9.59 23.22 -9.73
CA SER A 477 -8.80 24.11 -10.57
C SER A 477 -7.73 24.87 -9.77
N LEU A 478 -6.49 24.76 -10.26
CA LEU A 478 -5.32 25.53 -9.86
C LEU A 478 -4.91 26.53 -10.96
N ASP A 479 -5.78 26.77 -11.94
CA ASP A 479 -5.49 27.55 -13.15
C ASP A 479 -4.97 28.95 -12.78
N ASN A 480 -3.75 29.27 -13.25
CA ASN A 480 -3.06 30.55 -13.01
C ASN A 480 -3.01 31.01 -11.55
N LYS A 481 -3.06 30.07 -10.59
CA LYS A 481 -3.06 30.36 -9.16
C LYS A 481 -1.84 29.69 -8.50
N PRO A 482 -0.67 30.32 -8.55
CA PRO A 482 0.51 29.74 -7.96
C PRO A 482 0.37 29.65 -6.43
N LEU A 483 1.01 28.62 -5.84
CA LEU A 483 1.03 28.38 -4.39
C LEU A 483 1.47 29.65 -3.67
N SER A 484 0.68 30.07 -2.69
CA SER A 484 0.95 31.26 -1.88
C SER A 484 0.42 31.08 -0.47
N ALA A 485 1.20 31.50 0.51
CA ALA A 485 0.93 31.36 1.93
C ALA A 485 1.24 32.64 2.69
N HIS A 486 0.50 32.87 3.78
CA HIS A 486 0.67 34.02 4.67
C HIS A 486 0.83 33.59 6.12
N VAL A 487 1.56 34.42 6.87
CA VAL A 487 1.71 34.33 8.31
C VAL A 487 1.46 35.69 8.93
N PHE A 488 0.58 35.73 9.94
CA PHE A 488 0.37 36.91 10.77
C PHE A 488 0.71 36.58 12.22
N ASN A 489 1.64 37.32 12.81
CA ASN A 489 2.02 37.23 14.21
C ASN A 489 1.56 38.50 14.95
N TYR A 490 0.75 38.32 15.99
CA TYR A 490 0.32 39.40 16.89
C TYR A 490 1.20 39.48 18.14
N GLN A 491 1.82 40.64 18.36
CA GLN A 491 2.58 40.92 19.58
C GLN A 491 1.91 42.08 20.35
N PRO A 492 1.18 41.81 21.46
CA PRO A 492 0.65 42.87 22.29
C PRO A 492 1.77 43.61 23.03
N TRP A 493 1.58 44.91 23.29
CA TRP A 493 2.57 45.74 23.97
C TRP A 493 3.00 45.13 25.32
N TYR A 494 4.31 45.24 25.56
CA TYR A 494 5.13 44.62 26.61
C TYR A 494 4.64 44.88 28.05
N TYR A 495 3.53 44.29 28.49
CA TYR A 495 3.17 44.24 29.92
C TYR A 495 2.31 43.01 30.21
N PHE A 496 2.87 42.09 31.00
CA PHE A 496 2.21 40.92 31.61
C PHE A 496 1.75 39.76 30.70
N GLY A 497 2.64 39.24 29.85
CA GLY A 497 2.59 37.82 29.43
C GLY A 497 1.28 37.37 28.75
N LEU A 498 0.72 38.20 27.88
CA LEU A 498 -0.41 37.83 27.04
C LEU A 498 0.08 37.03 25.82
N GLU A 499 -0.66 35.97 25.47
CA GLU A 499 -0.35 34.98 24.43
C GLU A 499 -0.07 35.64 23.06
N GLU A 500 1.06 35.28 22.43
CA GLU A 500 1.31 35.55 21.01
C GLU A 500 0.35 34.70 20.18
N GLN A 501 -0.46 35.34 19.33
CA GLN A 501 -1.34 34.64 18.39
C GLN A 501 -0.68 34.63 17.02
N ASN A 502 -0.17 33.47 16.60
CA ASN A 502 0.33 33.27 15.24
C ASN A 502 -0.72 32.54 14.41
N ASN A 503 -1.14 33.15 13.30
CA ASN A 503 -2.12 32.61 12.37
C ASN A 503 -1.46 32.31 11.03
N PHE A 504 -1.58 31.06 10.58
CA PHE A 504 -1.00 30.56 9.33
C PHE A 504 -2.11 30.13 8.39
N PHE A 505 -2.04 30.56 7.14
CA PHE A 505 -3.01 30.17 6.13
C PHE A 505 -2.44 30.26 4.72
N LEU A 506 -3.08 29.58 3.77
CA LEU A 506 -2.75 29.72 2.35
C LEU A 506 -3.65 30.79 1.70
N ARG A 507 -3.17 31.45 0.66
CA ARG A 507 -4.05 32.13 -0.30
C ARG A 507 -4.50 31.17 -1.39
N ASN A 508 -3.55 30.38 -1.89
CA ASN A 508 -3.73 29.41 -2.96
C ASN A 508 -3.10 28.08 -2.56
N GLY A 509 -3.79 26.97 -2.79
CA GLY A 509 -3.26 25.62 -2.59
C GLY A 509 -4.06 24.78 -1.60
N ILE A 510 -3.53 23.58 -1.35
CA ILE A 510 -4.10 22.57 -0.48
C ILE A 510 -3.27 22.54 0.80
N TRP A 511 -3.92 22.74 1.93
CA TRP A 511 -3.30 22.74 3.24
C TRP A 511 -3.55 21.43 3.96
N MET A 512 -2.48 20.85 4.50
CA MET A 512 -2.49 19.64 5.29
C MET A 512 -1.81 19.92 6.65
N TYR A 513 -2.52 19.63 7.72
CA TYR A 513 -2.09 19.77 9.11
C TYR A 513 -2.07 18.39 9.78
N LEU A 514 -0.89 17.96 10.20
CA LEU A 514 -0.64 16.53 10.32
C LEU A 514 -0.39 16.02 11.76
N SER A 515 -0.58 16.84 12.80
CA SER A 515 -0.49 16.34 14.19
C SER A 515 -1.21 17.20 15.23
N ALA A 516 -1.83 16.59 16.23
CA ALA A 516 -2.08 17.15 17.55
C ALA A 516 -1.96 16.01 18.60
N PRO A 517 -1.45 16.27 19.82
CA PRO A 517 -1.07 15.21 20.76
C PRO A 517 -2.28 14.43 21.31
N SER A 518 -3.46 15.02 21.25
CA SER A 518 -4.74 14.43 21.69
C SER A 518 -5.66 14.01 20.54
N ALA A 519 -5.27 14.25 19.29
CA ALA A 519 -6.10 13.95 18.13
C ALA A 519 -5.99 12.47 17.71
N THR A 520 -7.06 11.95 17.11
CA THR A 520 -7.14 10.60 16.55
C THR A 520 -7.27 10.66 15.03
N GLY A 521 -6.97 9.56 14.33
CA GLY A 521 -7.02 9.52 12.85
C GLY A 521 -5.93 10.38 12.19
N TRP A 522 -6.29 11.09 11.12
CA TRP A 522 -5.41 12.00 10.37
C TRP A 522 -4.73 13.05 11.26
N GLY A 523 -5.47 13.59 12.23
CA GLY A 523 -4.94 14.60 13.14
C GLY A 523 -3.95 14.08 14.16
N GLY A 524 -3.93 12.77 14.45
CA GLY A 524 -3.00 12.16 15.40
C GLY A 524 -1.84 11.44 14.73
N PHE A 525 -1.58 11.72 13.45
CA PHE A 525 -0.71 10.88 12.65
C PHE A 525 0.77 11.07 12.97
N PHE A 526 1.27 12.32 12.95
CA PHE A 526 2.66 12.63 13.31
C PHE A 526 2.89 12.75 14.83
N SER A 527 1.85 12.60 15.67
CA SER A 527 1.99 12.61 17.14
C SER A 527 2.38 11.23 17.71
N ARG A 528 2.50 10.19 16.88
CA ARG A 528 2.79 8.82 17.29
C ARG A 528 4.27 8.49 17.10
N LYS A 529 5.10 8.73 18.12
CA LYS A 529 6.47 8.18 18.42
C LYS A 529 7.45 7.86 17.26
N SER A 530 7.21 8.31 16.03
CA SER A 530 8.07 8.13 14.86
C SER A 530 8.61 9.50 14.47
N ASN A 531 9.87 9.56 14.08
CA ASN A 531 10.55 10.74 13.59
C ASN A 531 10.62 10.75 12.05
N ARG A 532 10.41 9.61 11.38
CA ARG A 532 10.42 9.53 9.91
C ARG A 532 9.08 9.12 9.32
N TYR A 533 8.70 9.79 8.23
CA TYR A 533 7.43 9.57 7.54
C TYR A 533 7.63 9.66 6.03
N GLU A 534 6.89 8.86 5.27
CA GLU A 534 6.80 8.96 3.83
C GLU A 534 5.46 9.58 3.45
N ALA A 535 5.50 10.60 2.60
CA ALA A 535 4.34 11.13 1.91
C ALA A 535 4.33 10.58 0.49
N ARG A 536 3.19 10.00 0.09
CA ARG A 536 2.88 9.62 -1.29
C ARG A 536 1.61 10.32 -1.69
N ILE A 537 1.72 11.19 -2.68
CA ILE A 537 0.63 12.02 -3.16
C ILE A 537 0.43 11.69 -4.62
N LYS A 538 -0.65 10.96 -4.90
CA LYS A 538 -1.04 10.62 -6.25
C LYS A 538 -1.97 11.70 -6.79
N VAL A 539 -1.62 12.30 -7.92
CA VAL A 539 -2.40 13.36 -8.57
C VAL A 539 -2.77 12.88 -9.96
N THR A 540 -4.07 12.81 -10.22
CA THR A 540 -4.61 12.59 -11.57
C THR A 540 -5.18 13.90 -12.07
N TYR A 541 -4.66 14.45 -13.17
CA TYR A 541 -5.00 15.81 -13.60
C TYR A 541 -4.92 15.99 -15.12
N VAL A 542 -5.47 17.09 -15.60
CA VAL A 542 -5.33 17.59 -16.98
C VAL A 542 -4.70 18.97 -16.92
N ALA A 543 -3.70 19.22 -17.75
CA ALA A 543 -3.00 20.50 -17.78
C ALA A 543 -2.69 20.96 -19.20
N SER A 544 -2.54 22.27 -19.37
CA SER A 544 -2.19 22.92 -20.63
C SER A 544 -1.52 24.28 -20.38
N GLY A 545 -0.91 24.87 -21.40
CA GLY A 545 -0.28 26.18 -21.33
C GLY A 545 1.25 26.14 -21.32
N ASN A 546 1.88 27.13 -20.70
CA ASN A 546 3.32 27.30 -20.70
C ASN A 546 4.04 26.30 -19.79
N GLN A 547 5.13 25.72 -20.33
CA GLN A 547 6.07 24.91 -19.54
C GLN A 547 6.84 25.78 -18.53
N GLY A 548 7.38 25.15 -17.49
CA GLY A 548 8.17 25.82 -16.44
C GLY A 548 7.44 26.03 -15.12
N ASN A 549 6.25 25.45 -14.97
CA ASN A 549 5.52 25.35 -13.71
C ASN A 549 5.52 23.89 -13.23
N TYR A 550 5.61 23.70 -11.92
CA TYR A 550 5.79 22.41 -11.27
C TYR A 550 4.84 22.28 -10.09
N PHE A 551 4.64 21.06 -9.58
CA PHE A 551 4.08 20.91 -8.25
C PHE A 551 5.05 21.47 -7.21
N GLN A 552 4.53 22.25 -6.28
CA GLN A 552 5.31 22.96 -5.27
C GLN A 552 4.80 22.61 -3.88
N PHE A 553 5.73 22.61 -2.92
CA PHE A 553 5.41 22.36 -1.53
C PHE A 553 6.05 23.39 -0.61
N LEU A 554 5.25 23.89 0.33
CA LEU A 554 5.74 24.62 1.49
C LEU A 554 5.52 23.78 2.75
N TYR A 555 6.32 24.02 3.77
CA TYR A 555 6.14 23.42 5.10
C TYR A 555 6.30 24.46 6.21
N ASN A 556 5.72 24.16 7.37
CA ASN A 556 5.85 24.96 8.59
C ASN A 556 5.67 24.08 9.85
N GLY A 557 6.00 24.60 11.03
CA GLY A 557 5.98 23.92 12.32
C GLY A 557 4.97 24.43 13.37
N TRP A 558 3.95 25.20 13.01
CA TRP A 558 3.05 25.84 13.99
C TRP A 558 1.61 25.30 14.01
N ASN A 559 0.87 25.49 15.12
CA ASN A 559 -0.56 25.15 15.26
C ASN A 559 -1.41 26.37 15.66
N PRO A 560 -2.32 26.86 14.79
CA PRO A 560 -3.18 28.02 15.10
C PRO A 560 -4.33 27.71 16.09
N SER A 561 -4.50 26.46 16.51
CA SER A 561 -5.56 25.99 17.42
C SER A 561 -5.04 25.41 18.76
N ALA A 562 -3.73 25.52 19.04
CA ALA A 562 -3.15 25.12 20.33
C ALA A 562 -3.54 26.13 21.42
N ALA A 563 -4.62 25.86 22.15
CA ALA A 563 -4.95 26.60 23.37
C ALA A 563 -3.98 26.22 24.51
N GLY A 564 -3.40 27.21 25.20
CA GLY A 564 -2.71 27.01 26.49
C GLY A 564 -1.22 26.67 26.44
N ILE A 565 -0.42 27.41 25.67
CA ILE A 565 1.04 27.22 25.62
C ILE A 565 1.69 27.76 26.93
N PRO A 566 2.64 27.04 27.57
CA PRO A 566 3.32 27.52 28.77
C PRO A 566 4.09 28.82 28.53
N LEU A 567 4.02 29.74 29.50
CA LEU A 567 4.56 31.11 29.53
C LEU A 567 6.06 31.31 29.20
N PHE A 568 6.83 30.24 28.93
CA PHE A 568 8.29 30.28 28.72
C PHE A 568 8.81 29.22 27.72
N SER A 569 8.00 28.79 26.76
CA SER A 569 8.48 27.90 25.69
C SER A 569 9.25 28.71 24.65
N ASP A 570 10.44 28.24 24.23
CA ASP A 570 11.21 28.88 23.15
C ASP A 570 10.34 28.96 21.88
N HIS A 571 9.99 30.20 21.53
CA HIS A 571 8.99 30.56 20.53
C HIS A 571 9.39 30.05 19.14
N VAL A 572 8.43 29.41 18.45
CA VAL A 572 8.34 29.13 17.00
C VAL A 572 9.65 28.68 16.32
N SER A 573 9.76 27.40 15.93
CA SER A 573 10.91 26.95 15.11
C SER A 573 11.05 27.78 13.82
N PHE A 574 9.94 28.16 13.19
CA PHE A 574 9.90 28.96 11.95
C PHE A 574 8.77 30.00 11.95
N ALA A 575 9.13 31.28 11.89
CA ALA A 575 8.18 32.38 11.84
C ALA A 575 7.70 32.74 10.41
N HIS A 576 7.81 31.81 9.46
CA HIS A 576 7.40 31.90 8.04
C HIS A 576 7.22 30.50 7.44
N TRP A 577 6.51 30.36 6.33
CA TRP A 577 6.53 29.11 5.55
C TRP A 577 7.87 28.91 4.86
N ARG A 578 8.29 27.66 4.66
CA ARG A 578 9.55 27.34 4.00
C ARG A 578 9.32 26.44 2.80
N ASN A 579 10.14 26.58 1.77
CA ASN A 579 10.09 25.70 0.62
C ASN A 579 10.57 24.29 1.00
N LEU A 580 9.80 23.26 0.66
CA LEU A 580 10.13 21.87 1.00
C LEU A 580 11.50 21.43 0.45
N THR A 581 11.94 22.04 -0.65
CA THR A 581 13.29 21.82 -1.22
C THR A 581 14.43 22.19 -0.26
N THR A 582 14.17 22.96 0.79
CA THR A 582 15.17 23.28 1.81
C THR A 582 15.31 22.20 2.88
N LEU A 583 14.34 21.27 2.98
CA LEU A 583 14.50 20.10 3.84
C LEU A 583 15.39 19.08 3.16
N THR A 584 16.25 18.46 3.96
CA THR A 584 17.21 17.50 3.47
C THR A 584 17.08 16.15 4.14
N ASP A 585 17.41 15.11 3.40
CA ASP A 585 17.56 13.75 3.92
C ASP A 585 18.80 13.62 4.82
N ASP A 586 19.07 12.38 5.26
CA ASP A 586 20.23 12.08 6.10
C ASP A 586 21.58 12.28 5.38
N ALA A 587 21.59 12.29 4.05
CA ALA A 587 22.73 12.61 3.20
C ALA A 587 22.84 14.11 2.86
N ASN A 588 22.02 14.95 3.50
CA ASN A 588 21.90 16.39 3.25
C ASN A 588 21.53 16.75 1.80
N GLN A 589 20.84 15.86 1.08
CA GLN A 589 20.24 16.15 -0.23
C GLN A 589 18.79 16.62 -0.05
N PRO A 590 18.28 17.54 -0.90
CA PRO A 590 16.87 17.94 -0.85
C PRO A 590 15.93 16.73 -0.92
N ILE A 591 14.97 16.65 0.01
CA ILE A 591 13.99 15.54 0.05
C ILE A 591 12.98 15.61 -1.11
N TYR A 592 12.87 16.78 -1.73
CA TYR A 592 11.92 17.06 -2.79
C TYR A 592 12.60 17.85 -3.91
N ASN A 593 12.33 17.45 -5.16
CA ASN A 593 12.79 18.13 -6.35
C ASN A 593 11.60 18.46 -7.28
N PRO A 594 11.17 19.74 -7.39
CA PRO A 594 10.02 20.12 -8.19
C PRO A 594 10.24 19.84 -9.69
N PHE A 595 11.48 19.87 -10.19
CA PHE A 595 11.76 19.63 -11.61
C PHE A 595 11.41 18.20 -12.08
N ALA A 596 11.28 17.25 -11.16
CA ALA A 596 10.81 15.90 -11.47
C ALA A 596 9.29 15.84 -11.72
N TYR A 597 8.55 16.89 -11.37
CA TYR A 597 7.09 16.92 -11.39
C TYR A 597 6.54 18.16 -12.12
N PRO A 598 6.86 18.36 -13.42
CA PRO A 598 6.28 19.46 -14.20
C PRO A 598 4.79 19.23 -14.42
N ILE A 599 3.99 20.31 -14.41
CA ILE A 599 2.55 20.20 -14.68
C ILE A 599 2.29 19.92 -16.17
N ILE A 600 3.16 20.39 -17.07
CA ILE A 600 3.08 20.08 -18.49
C ILE A 600 4.03 18.92 -18.76
N GLN A 601 3.47 17.74 -18.99
CA GLN A 601 4.24 16.57 -19.39
C GLN A 601 4.52 16.59 -20.89
N LEU A 602 5.65 16.00 -21.26
CA LEU A 602 6.03 15.82 -22.65
C LEU A 602 5.88 14.35 -23.02
N ASP A 603 5.51 14.08 -24.26
CA ASP A 603 5.49 12.74 -24.81
C ASP A 603 6.90 12.28 -25.26
N GLU A 604 6.99 11.13 -25.92
CA GLU A 604 8.25 10.56 -26.41
C GLU A 604 8.97 11.41 -27.47
N ASN A 605 8.30 12.40 -28.06
CA ASN A 605 8.83 13.31 -29.07
C ASN A 605 9.14 14.71 -28.51
N ASP A 606 9.13 14.86 -27.17
CA ASP A 606 9.27 16.14 -26.46
C ASP A 606 8.10 17.12 -26.73
N ASP A 607 6.94 16.62 -27.20
CA ASP A 607 5.75 17.44 -27.44
C ASP A 607 4.85 17.48 -26.20
N PRO A 608 4.26 18.65 -25.84
CA PRO A 608 3.35 18.75 -24.71
C PRO A 608 2.12 17.84 -24.82
N ILE A 609 1.85 17.08 -23.77
CA ILE A 609 0.61 16.33 -23.59
C ILE A 609 -0.48 17.33 -23.19
N VAL A 610 -1.35 17.67 -24.14
CA VAL A 610 -2.46 18.62 -23.96
C VAL A 610 -3.79 17.87 -24.01
N ASP A 611 -4.78 18.32 -23.21
CA ASP A 611 -6.14 17.77 -23.17
C ASP A 611 -6.20 16.25 -22.93
N ARG A 612 -5.25 15.70 -22.17
CA ARG A 612 -5.19 14.28 -21.79
C ARG A 612 -4.94 14.14 -20.30
N VAL A 613 -5.34 12.99 -19.75
CA VAL A 613 -5.09 12.66 -18.35
C VAL A 613 -3.64 12.34 -18.14
N VAL A 614 -3.07 12.95 -17.11
CA VAL A 614 -1.75 12.65 -16.58
C VAL A 614 -1.91 12.15 -15.16
N GLU A 615 -1.14 11.13 -14.80
CA GLU A 615 -1.05 10.60 -13.45
C GLU A 615 0.39 10.72 -12.95
N HIS A 616 0.57 11.32 -11.77
CA HIS A 616 1.87 11.40 -11.08
C HIS A 616 1.74 10.93 -9.64
N GLU A 617 2.72 10.17 -9.17
CA GLU A 617 2.94 9.90 -7.75
C GLU A 617 4.13 10.74 -7.28
N ILE A 618 3.84 11.77 -6.48
CA ILE A 618 4.85 12.57 -5.80
C ILE A 618 5.19 11.85 -4.50
N ALA A 619 6.45 11.46 -4.34
CA ALA A 619 6.93 10.83 -3.12
C ALA A 619 8.12 11.60 -2.53
N PHE A 620 8.08 11.81 -1.21
CA PHE A 620 9.21 12.33 -0.44
C PHE A 620 9.17 11.83 1.00
N GLU A 621 10.35 11.79 1.61
CA GLU A 621 10.52 11.40 3.00
C GLU A 621 10.70 12.64 3.89
N LEU A 622 9.99 12.66 5.01
CA LEU A 622 10.08 13.67 6.05
C LEU A 622 10.78 13.06 7.27
N ASN A 623 11.97 13.57 7.60
CA ASN A 623 12.63 13.30 8.87
C ASN A 623 12.40 14.48 9.82
N LEU A 624 11.46 14.34 10.77
CA LEU A 624 11.09 15.37 11.74
C LEU A 624 12.27 15.84 12.61
N GLU A 625 13.30 15.03 12.83
CA GLU A 625 14.52 15.47 13.55
C GLU A 625 15.28 16.56 12.76
N LYS A 626 15.24 16.50 11.43
CA LYS A 626 15.86 17.49 10.54
C LYS A 626 15.03 18.77 10.41
N VAL A 627 13.75 18.71 10.80
CA VAL A 627 12.83 19.85 10.75
C VAL A 627 12.91 20.72 12.03
N SER A 628 13.63 20.29 13.07
CA SER A 628 13.85 21.04 14.32
C SER A 628 12.55 21.53 14.99
N PHE A 629 11.56 20.65 15.12
CA PHE A 629 10.37 20.95 15.91
C PHE A 629 10.71 20.94 17.42
N SER A 630 10.18 21.90 18.18
CA SER A 630 10.14 21.80 19.65
C SER A 630 9.21 20.64 20.05
N THR A 631 9.29 20.23 21.31
CA THR A 631 8.59 19.06 21.87
C THR A 631 7.06 19.08 21.71
N ASP A 632 6.46 20.22 21.37
CA ASP A 632 5.01 20.43 21.22
C ASP A 632 4.58 20.89 19.81
N TYR A 633 5.50 20.99 18.83
CA TYR A 633 5.21 21.56 17.50
C TYR A 633 4.76 20.53 16.44
N HIS A 634 4.09 21.04 15.40
CA HIS A 634 3.24 20.27 14.49
C HIS A 634 3.63 20.50 13.02
N LEU A 635 3.84 19.43 12.23
CA LEU A 635 4.15 19.57 10.80
C LEU A 635 2.92 20.03 10.01
N MET A 636 3.09 21.13 9.29
CA MET A 636 2.18 21.63 8.27
C MET A 636 2.80 21.43 6.90
N LEU A 637 2.00 21.00 5.93
CA LEU A 637 2.37 20.96 4.52
C LEU A 637 1.35 21.74 3.69
N ALA A 638 1.83 22.46 2.71
CA ALA A 638 1.02 23.11 1.71
C ALA A 638 1.45 22.65 0.33
N MET A 639 0.50 22.26 -0.51
CA MET A 639 0.72 21.80 -1.87
C MET A 639 0.06 22.77 -2.84
N GLY A 640 0.72 23.02 -3.96
CA GLY A 640 0.14 23.77 -5.07
C GLY A 640 1.01 23.68 -6.31
N VAL A 641 0.95 24.71 -7.15
CA VAL A 641 1.69 24.80 -8.41
C VAL A 641 2.49 26.09 -8.48
N GLY A 642 3.56 26.13 -9.26
CA GLY A 642 4.35 27.34 -9.46
C GLY A 642 5.73 27.05 -10.02
N SER A 643 6.48 28.10 -10.33
CA SER A 643 7.79 28.00 -10.97
C SER A 643 8.94 28.10 -9.97
N ALA A 644 9.16 29.27 -9.39
CA ALA A 644 10.19 29.55 -8.40
C ALA A 644 9.60 30.34 -7.23
N LEU A 645 10.15 30.16 -6.03
CA LEU A 645 9.78 30.97 -4.87
C LEU A 645 10.28 32.40 -5.05
N ASP A 646 9.43 33.40 -4.81
CA ASP A 646 9.77 34.81 -4.95
C ASP A 646 10.78 35.24 -3.88
N GLY A 647 11.88 35.85 -4.31
CA GLY A 647 12.99 36.23 -3.41
C GLY A 647 12.77 37.50 -2.58
N SER A 648 11.70 38.26 -2.84
CA SER A 648 11.36 39.52 -2.17
C SER A 648 10.39 39.40 -1.00
N ASP A 649 9.74 38.25 -0.82
CA ASP A 649 8.53 38.18 0.02
C ASP A 649 8.82 37.66 1.45
N SER A 650 10.11 37.48 1.80
CA SER A 650 10.58 37.26 3.17
C SER A 650 10.62 38.52 4.04
N ASP A 651 9.87 39.56 3.66
CA ASP A 651 9.91 40.88 4.29
C ASP A 651 8.92 40.95 5.45
N TRP A 652 9.48 41.03 6.67
CA TRP A 652 8.75 41.40 7.86
C TRP A 652 8.26 42.84 7.73
N THR A 653 7.04 43.03 7.24
CA THR A 653 6.39 44.34 7.30
C THR A 653 5.64 44.47 8.60
N VAL A 654 5.91 45.57 9.30
CA VAL A 654 5.23 45.94 10.52
C VAL A 654 4.16 46.96 10.18
N ASN A 655 2.93 46.76 10.64
CA ASN A 655 1.90 47.78 10.45
C ASN A 655 2.24 49.07 11.22
N SER A 656 1.57 50.19 10.90
CA SER A 656 1.86 51.51 11.50
C SER A 656 1.76 51.57 13.03
N SER A 657 1.17 50.55 13.67
CA SER A 657 0.96 50.45 15.12
C SER A 657 1.96 49.51 15.82
N ASN A 658 2.91 48.90 15.10
CA ASN A 658 3.84 47.90 15.63
C ASN A 658 3.18 46.70 16.34
N GLN A 659 2.00 46.28 15.87
CA GLN A 659 1.22 45.22 16.53
C GLN A 659 1.25 43.88 15.79
N TYR A 660 1.41 43.91 14.47
CA TYR A 660 1.42 42.71 13.64
C TYR A 660 2.68 42.64 12.81
N PHE A 661 3.22 41.43 12.71
CA PHE A 661 4.23 41.05 11.76
C PHE A 661 3.64 40.13 10.70
N PHE A 662 4.08 40.32 9.47
CA PHE A 662 3.55 39.64 8.29
C PHE A 662 4.68 38.99 7.51
N SER A 663 4.47 37.75 7.05
CA SER A 663 5.30 37.10 6.03
C SER A 663 4.41 36.55 4.93
N ASN A 664 4.94 36.55 3.69
CA ASN A 664 4.26 36.05 2.51
C ASN A 664 5.20 35.15 1.73
N GLU A 665 4.80 33.91 1.51
CA GLU A 665 5.57 33.00 0.69
C GLU A 665 4.79 32.69 -0.56
N LYS A 666 5.25 33.23 -1.69
CA LYS A 666 4.58 33.10 -2.99
C LYS A 666 5.52 32.49 -4.02
N PHE A 667 4.98 31.61 -4.85
CA PHE A 667 5.65 31.17 -6.06
C PHE A 667 5.28 32.08 -7.25
N SER A 668 6.27 32.43 -8.05
CA SER A 668 6.09 32.95 -9.40
C SER A 668 5.42 31.91 -10.30
N GLN A 669 4.83 32.36 -11.42
CA GLN A 669 4.38 31.49 -12.50
C GLN A 669 5.09 31.84 -13.82
N VAL A 670 5.33 30.83 -14.66
CA VAL A 670 5.81 31.02 -16.03
C VAL A 670 4.62 31.04 -16.98
N GLY A 671 4.35 32.18 -17.59
CA GLY A 671 3.26 32.35 -18.55
C GLY A 671 1.88 32.04 -17.96
N GLU A 672 0.96 31.63 -18.82
CA GLU A 672 -0.36 31.13 -18.41
C GLU A 672 -0.35 29.60 -18.39
N PHE A 673 -1.02 29.01 -17.41
CA PHE A 673 -1.21 27.56 -17.32
C PHE A 673 -2.59 27.21 -16.78
N THR A 674 -3.07 26.04 -17.20
CA THR A 674 -4.22 25.37 -16.57
C THR A 674 -3.73 24.10 -15.88
N CYS A 675 -4.23 23.83 -14.67
CA CYS A 675 -4.00 22.59 -13.95
C CYS A 675 -5.29 22.21 -13.23
N ARG A 676 -5.94 21.14 -13.72
CA ARG A 676 -7.24 20.68 -13.26
C ARG A 676 -7.12 19.29 -12.70
N ILE A 677 -7.14 19.18 -11.37
CA ILE A 677 -6.99 17.92 -10.66
C ILE A 677 -8.33 17.18 -10.66
N LEU A 678 -8.33 16.00 -11.28
CA LEU A 678 -9.47 15.08 -11.34
C LEU A 678 -9.55 14.23 -10.07
N LYS A 679 -8.40 13.67 -9.66
CA LYS A 679 -8.28 12.86 -8.43
C LYS A 679 -7.03 13.23 -7.65
N LEU A 680 -7.13 13.17 -6.33
CA LEU A 680 -6.03 13.40 -5.40
C LEU A 680 -6.07 12.33 -4.32
N ASP A 681 -5.07 11.45 -4.29
CA ASP A 681 -4.91 10.44 -3.24
C ASP A 681 -3.73 10.83 -2.36
N LEU A 682 -4.03 11.14 -1.11
CA LEU A 682 -3.06 11.48 -0.10
C LEU A 682 -2.78 10.26 0.76
N PHE A 683 -1.51 9.85 0.85
CA PHE A 683 -1.09 8.72 1.67
C PHE A 683 0.16 9.09 2.48
N PHE A 684 0.05 9.03 3.79
CA PHE A 684 1.15 9.28 4.72
C PHE A 684 1.38 8.04 5.58
N THR A 685 2.63 7.61 5.75
CA THR A 685 2.99 6.46 6.59
C THR A 685 4.22 6.76 7.43
N SER A 686 4.24 6.30 8.68
CA SER A 686 5.47 6.34 9.48
C SER A 686 6.45 5.32 8.92
N LEU A 687 7.73 5.65 8.93
CA LEU A 687 8.81 4.82 8.39
C LEU A 687 9.56 4.04 9.47
N GLU A 688 9.40 4.43 10.74
CA GLU A 688 10.01 3.74 11.89
C GLU A 688 9.12 2.62 12.46
N GLY A 689 7.96 2.41 11.84
CA GLY A 689 7.25 1.15 11.89
C GLY A 689 7.41 0.43 10.55
N GLN A 690 7.97 -0.76 10.58
CA GLN A 690 8.14 -1.56 9.37
C GLN A 690 6.76 -1.92 8.80
N TYR A 691 6.43 -1.37 7.63
CA TYR A 691 5.25 -1.65 6.79
C TYR A 691 4.12 -2.49 7.42
N SER A 692 3.25 -1.83 8.19
CA SER A 692 1.84 -2.21 8.23
C SER A 692 1.02 -1.15 7.49
N ARG A 693 1.21 -1.09 6.18
CA ARG A 693 0.16 -0.53 5.33
C ARG A 693 -1.05 -1.52 5.36
N GLN A 694 -2.05 -1.32 4.52
CA GLN A 694 -2.69 -2.46 3.83
C GLN A 694 -3.93 -3.18 4.40
N MET A 695 -4.77 -2.51 5.19
CA MET A 695 -6.18 -2.90 5.33
C MET A 695 -7.10 -1.67 5.32
N THR A 696 -7.27 -1.04 4.16
CA THR A 696 -8.27 0.04 4.03
C THR A 696 -9.57 -0.55 3.51
N ASN A 697 -10.65 -0.42 4.29
CA ASN A 697 -12.02 -0.75 3.88
C ASN A 697 -12.28 -2.25 3.60
N VAL A 698 -11.70 -3.14 4.41
CA VAL A 698 -12.12 -4.55 4.51
C VAL A 698 -13.27 -4.66 5.52
N ASP A 699 -14.49 -4.97 5.08
CA ASP A 699 -15.68 -4.78 5.92
C ASP A 699 -16.83 -5.79 5.68
N TYR A 700 -17.71 -5.94 6.67
CA TYR A 700 -19.01 -6.58 6.51
C TYR A 700 -19.99 -5.61 5.87
N LEU A 701 -20.71 -6.04 4.85
CA LEU A 701 -21.66 -5.23 4.11
C LEU A 701 -23.11 -5.53 4.52
N TYR A 702 -23.93 -4.48 4.57
CA TYR A 702 -25.39 -4.60 4.77
C TYR A 702 -26.18 -4.37 3.47
N SER A 703 -25.70 -3.45 2.63
CA SER A 703 -26.12 -3.30 1.24
C SER A 703 -24.93 -3.54 0.33
N ILE A 704 -25.22 -3.92 -0.91
CA ILE A 704 -24.20 -4.08 -1.95
C ILE A 704 -23.84 -2.69 -2.48
N PRO A 705 -22.59 -2.23 -2.33
CA PRO A 705 -22.14 -0.96 -2.88
C PRO A 705 -22.03 -1.03 -4.41
N THR A 706 -22.03 0.13 -5.05
CA THR A 706 -21.90 0.24 -6.51
C THR A 706 -20.45 0.55 -6.86
N TYR A 707 -19.91 -0.13 -7.85
CA TYR A 707 -18.57 0.14 -8.38
C TYR A 707 -18.68 0.62 -9.82
N ALA A 708 -18.10 1.79 -10.10
CA ALA A 708 -18.05 2.35 -11.43
C ALA A 708 -16.76 3.17 -11.59
N SER A 709 -16.13 3.08 -12.76
CA SER A 709 -14.94 3.87 -13.13
C SER A 709 -13.80 3.80 -12.10
N GLY A 710 -13.58 2.61 -11.52
CA GLY A 710 -12.52 2.39 -10.54
C GLY A 710 -12.88 2.75 -9.08
N THR A 711 -14.06 3.34 -8.84
CA THR A 711 -14.44 3.91 -7.55
C THR A 711 -15.68 3.23 -6.96
N TRP A 712 -15.69 3.00 -5.64
CA TRP A 712 -16.86 2.53 -4.91
C TRP A 712 -17.74 3.70 -4.45
N SER A 713 -19.05 3.63 -4.74
CA SER A 713 -20.07 4.49 -4.15
C SER A 713 -20.99 3.68 -3.25
N ASN A 714 -21.55 4.34 -2.23
CA ASN A 714 -22.39 3.71 -1.21
C ASN A 714 -21.68 2.54 -0.48
N TRP A 715 -20.34 2.55 -0.41
CA TRP A 715 -19.61 1.66 0.48
C TRP A 715 -20.08 1.93 1.91
N ASN A 716 -20.61 0.90 2.56
CA ASN A 716 -21.09 1.03 3.93
C ASN A 716 -19.96 1.60 4.80
N LYS A 717 -20.27 2.52 5.72
CA LYS A 717 -19.26 3.02 6.67
C LYS A 717 -18.52 1.82 7.29
N PRO A 718 -17.17 1.89 7.40
CA PRO A 718 -16.37 0.84 8.00
C PRO A 718 -17.04 0.38 9.29
N SER A 719 -17.30 -0.91 9.44
CA SER A 719 -17.85 -1.41 10.70
C SER A 719 -16.91 -1.12 11.86
N GLU A 720 -15.61 -0.91 11.56
CA GLU A 720 -14.50 -0.92 12.52
C GLU A 720 -14.57 -2.14 13.46
N THR A 721 -15.33 -3.17 13.09
CA THR A 721 -15.75 -4.21 14.01
C THR A 721 -14.90 -5.42 13.80
N ARG A 722 -14.09 -5.76 14.81
CA ARG A 722 -13.28 -6.98 14.81
C ARG A 722 -14.00 -8.07 15.58
N VAL A 723 -14.54 -9.05 14.84
CA VAL A 723 -15.02 -10.31 15.40
C VAL A 723 -14.01 -11.40 15.09
N TYR A 724 -13.64 -12.18 16.10
CA TYR A 724 -12.64 -13.23 15.98
C TYR A 724 -12.97 -14.41 16.89
N PHE A 725 -12.23 -15.50 16.73
CA PHE A 725 -12.32 -16.70 17.54
C PHE A 725 -10.97 -17.40 17.65
N ASP A 726 -10.86 -18.29 18.63
CA ASP A 726 -9.72 -19.17 18.78
C ASP A 726 -10.22 -20.55 19.23
N VAL A 727 -9.97 -21.56 18.41
CA VAL A 727 -10.34 -22.95 18.66
C VAL A 727 -9.08 -23.68 19.11
N GLY A 728 -9.03 -23.96 20.40
CA GLY A 728 -7.96 -24.76 21.00
C GLY A 728 -8.05 -26.26 20.66
N THR A 729 -7.11 -27.04 21.18
CA THR A 729 -7.01 -28.49 20.97
C THR A 729 -8.19 -29.33 21.50
N GLY A 730 -9.19 -28.72 22.14
CA GLY A 730 -10.35 -29.45 22.64
C GLY A 730 -11.39 -29.86 21.58
N ILE A 731 -11.38 -29.25 20.38
CA ILE A 731 -12.23 -29.65 19.23
C ILE A 731 -11.73 -30.92 18.51
N LEU A 732 -10.57 -31.47 18.91
CA LEU A 732 -9.96 -32.63 18.27
C LEU A 732 -10.73 -33.95 18.44
N SER A 733 -11.85 -33.96 19.19
CA SER A 733 -12.68 -35.16 19.29
C SER A 733 -13.39 -35.44 17.96
N PRO A 734 -13.16 -36.60 17.31
CA PRO A 734 -13.77 -36.93 16.02
C PRO A 734 -15.29 -36.75 16.05
N GLY A 735 -15.82 -36.01 15.07
CA GLY A 735 -17.26 -35.69 14.96
C GLY A 735 -17.68 -34.33 15.52
N THR A 736 -16.79 -33.59 16.20
CA THR A 736 -17.08 -32.23 16.67
C THR A 736 -16.95 -31.22 15.53
N THR A 737 -17.96 -30.37 15.33
CA THR A 737 -17.95 -29.28 14.33
C THR A 737 -18.35 -27.97 15.00
N ALA A 738 -17.53 -26.94 14.86
CA ALA A 738 -17.89 -25.57 15.19
C ALA A 738 -18.34 -24.84 13.92
N THR A 739 -19.55 -24.30 13.91
CA THR A 739 -20.04 -23.45 12.82
C THR A 739 -20.18 -22.04 13.32
N TYR A 740 -19.51 -21.10 12.66
CA TYR A 740 -19.62 -19.68 12.87
C TYR A 740 -20.37 -19.04 11.68
N ARG A 741 -21.32 -18.16 11.97
CA ARG A 741 -22.14 -17.46 10.97
C ARG A 741 -22.04 -15.96 11.18
N PHE A 742 -21.94 -15.22 10.09
CA PHE A 742 -21.79 -13.77 10.13
C PHE A 742 -22.75 -13.07 9.18
N TYR A 743 -23.35 -12.00 9.68
CA TYR A 743 -24.13 -11.08 8.88
C TYR A 743 -24.17 -9.67 9.47
N ARG A 744 -24.69 -8.70 8.71
CA ARG A 744 -24.88 -7.32 9.16
C ARG A 744 -26.35 -6.94 9.04
N SER A 745 -26.87 -6.14 9.96
CA SER A 745 -28.19 -5.51 9.83
C SER A 745 -28.05 -3.98 9.71
N GLY A 746 -29.00 -3.36 9.02
CA GLY A 746 -28.98 -1.94 8.71
C GLY A 746 -29.23 -1.09 9.95
N GLY A 747 -28.49 0.00 10.09
CA GLY A 747 -28.86 1.09 10.98
C GLY A 747 -29.95 1.96 10.34
N ALA A 748 -30.77 2.62 11.15
CA ALA A 748 -31.61 3.72 10.67
C ALA A 748 -30.71 4.89 10.25
N LEU A 749 -31.27 5.88 9.54
CA LEU A 749 -30.59 7.15 9.28
C LEU A 749 -29.93 7.63 10.58
N TRP A 750 -28.61 7.86 10.53
CA TRP A 750 -27.74 8.29 11.63
C TRP A 750 -27.28 7.24 12.65
N THR A 751 -27.62 5.95 12.52
CA THR A 751 -27.06 4.89 13.39
C THR A 751 -26.00 4.03 12.69
N VAL A 752 -24.99 3.64 13.46
CA VAL A 752 -24.00 2.64 13.06
C VAL A 752 -24.66 1.27 12.89
N SER A 753 -24.28 0.53 11.85
CA SER A 753 -24.81 -0.80 11.57
C SER A 753 -24.18 -1.84 12.50
N ARG A 754 -24.91 -2.92 12.78
CA ARG A 754 -24.43 -3.99 13.67
C ARG A 754 -24.03 -5.23 12.89
N VAL A 755 -22.87 -5.77 13.22
CA VAL A 755 -22.39 -7.10 12.78
C VAL A 755 -22.84 -8.12 13.81
N TYR A 756 -23.47 -9.18 13.35
CA TYR A 756 -23.91 -10.28 14.18
C TYR A 756 -23.05 -11.51 13.89
N GLY A 757 -22.45 -12.04 14.96
CA GLY A 757 -21.71 -13.29 14.92
C GLY A 757 -22.43 -14.35 15.76
N TYR A 758 -22.74 -15.49 15.15
CA TYR A 758 -23.33 -16.64 15.83
C TYR A 758 -22.42 -17.84 15.76
N HIS A 759 -22.39 -18.64 16.81
CA HIS A 759 -21.68 -19.91 16.81
C HIS A 759 -22.55 -21.05 17.35
N SER A 760 -22.34 -22.25 16.82
CA SER A 760 -23.00 -23.49 17.28
C SER A 760 -22.02 -24.39 18.02
N ILE A 761 -21.67 -24.01 19.25
CA ILE A 761 -20.79 -24.77 20.15
C ILE A 761 -21.31 -24.68 21.59
N PRO A 762 -20.99 -25.63 22.49
CA PRO A 762 -21.40 -25.55 23.89
C PRO A 762 -20.88 -24.28 24.58
N SER A 763 -21.76 -23.60 25.33
CA SER A 763 -21.39 -22.43 26.14
C SER A 763 -20.29 -22.77 27.15
N GLY A 764 -19.29 -21.90 27.29
CA GLY A 764 -18.16 -22.10 28.20
C GLY A 764 -17.09 -23.08 27.69
N SER A 765 -17.18 -23.50 26.43
CA SER A 765 -16.14 -24.32 25.77
C SER A 765 -14.81 -23.59 25.56
N GLY A 766 -14.81 -22.26 25.65
CA GLY A 766 -13.64 -21.41 25.42
C GLY A 766 -13.39 -21.09 23.95
N TRP A 767 -14.25 -21.54 23.03
CA TRP A 767 -14.17 -21.30 21.58
C TRP A 767 -15.19 -20.25 21.10
N ASP A 768 -15.73 -19.49 22.04
CA ASP A 768 -16.73 -18.45 21.82
C ASP A 768 -16.18 -17.36 20.88
N LEU A 769 -17.09 -16.68 20.18
CA LEU A 769 -16.74 -15.47 19.45
C LEU A 769 -16.29 -14.39 20.44
N LYS A 770 -15.33 -13.59 20.01
CA LYS A 770 -14.72 -12.54 20.82
C LYS A 770 -14.70 -11.20 20.08
N ASN A 771 -14.72 -10.12 20.88
CA ASN A 771 -14.63 -8.73 20.46
C ASN A 771 -13.66 -7.99 21.41
N THR A 772 -12.37 -7.95 21.08
CA THR A 772 -11.28 -7.56 21.99
C THR A 772 -11.37 -6.10 22.38
N TYR A 773 -11.88 -5.30 21.45
CA TYR A 773 -11.86 -3.85 21.54
C TYR A 773 -13.23 -3.28 21.96
N GLY A 774 -14.19 -4.14 22.32
CA GLY A 774 -15.48 -3.73 22.86
C GLY A 774 -16.35 -2.95 21.86
N TYR A 775 -16.19 -3.18 20.56
CA TYR A 775 -17.01 -2.52 19.54
C TYR A 775 -18.48 -2.81 19.77
N THR A 776 -19.25 -1.78 20.15
CA THR A 776 -20.68 -1.90 20.48
C THR A 776 -21.53 -2.38 19.30
N GLN A 777 -20.95 -2.36 18.10
CA GLN A 777 -21.58 -2.82 16.87
C GLN A 777 -21.38 -4.31 16.59
N ALA A 778 -20.51 -5.01 17.33
CA ALA A 778 -20.42 -6.46 17.28
C ALA A 778 -21.36 -7.10 18.31
N VAL A 779 -22.43 -7.74 17.81
CA VAL A 779 -23.36 -8.53 18.62
C VAL A 779 -23.01 -10.00 18.48
N LEU A 780 -22.61 -10.63 19.59
CA LEU A 780 -22.17 -12.02 19.63
C LEU A 780 -23.21 -12.87 20.36
N GLY A 781 -23.53 -14.04 19.82
CA GLY A 781 -24.50 -14.94 20.44
C GLY A 781 -24.27 -16.41 20.12
N ASN A 782 -24.86 -17.26 20.94
CA ASN A 782 -25.03 -18.68 20.61
C ASN A 782 -26.24 -18.83 19.68
N GLY A 783 -26.05 -19.58 18.60
CA GLY A 783 -27.08 -19.90 17.60
C GLY A 783 -27.95 -21.08 18.00
#